data_AF-A0AAD4FBT9-F1
#
_entry.id   AF-A0AAD4FBT9-F1
#
_cell.length_a   1.000
_cell.length_b   1.000
_cell.length_c   1.000
_cell.angle_alpha   90.00
_cell.angle_beta   90.00
_cell.angle_gamma   90.00
#
_symmetry.space_group_name_H-M   'P 1'
#
loop_
_entity.id
_entity.type
_entity.pdbx_description
1 polymer ?
#
loop_
_entity_poly.entity_id
_entity_poly.type
_entity_poly.pdbx_seq_one_letter_code
_entity_poly.pdbx_strand_id
1 'polypeptide(L)'
;MLPKQAKGKALMWALVLLSLCPYIANTVAIRTEQASALHNLEHPVEVLFRNARVDFERLLERQSKTYPAALEEYRRRYKVEPPPGFDAWYEYAVANQSPLIDEFDTIYHSVSPFWKLSGEDVVQIMNDANKTSGIDLWQCTLNGSTAETHCNHPKRSFDRHISDLFNKLLGDLTGVLPNMTFLANHLDEPRILIPPPDSAQYHNFTLTSLSEHPTWNAITAFCPPTHSQPPQHLEGSLPLVTNLTNHLSLCANPSYAHTHGLFLSPPSFSLITGPVPVLSPGSTSTMSDILFPAPAYLTEHEFQYNPSHDIPWHDKADHLYWVGSTTGGVASTTSDWQSFHRQRFIALAQNLNLQSNDKQQHTYLHEADGQVHTSRSSFLNGRLYNVHPARIFQCAHPRACRAQRSLFRRVPWQDADAAFKAKLVFDLDGNGISGRFYKLLASGSVVLKMTVLREWHDDRLRPWVHYVPVSVGMGEVPEVVRWFLETRRGREVAREVAEGGREWFGRGMREVDVKIYLWSFFPYYPAEGQSSIQRHWADFRPITNPTLPTLACNDPGTPAEEYATVAAGATIEAYYRGWPHDIGAIVVWMAYCGAEPTACASFNGTEGRRWFKIDQAGLLSGTLREGVWAQREMVARNYTWGVRVPERLKSGAYLIRHELIALHVPFTPEFYPECAHLWVVGGGGEVPGEEYMAAIPGVWGIEEPELHFNIYEEPTSSRTEWTIPGPAVWS
;
A
#
# COMPACT_ATOMS: atom_id res chain seq x y z
N MET A 1 4.67 -49.31 36.48
CA MET A 1 5.94 -50.05 36.47
C MET A 1 5.66 -51.49 36.07
N LEU A 2 6.26 -52.00 34.98
CA LEU A 2 6.10 -53.39 34.53
C LEU A 2 7.44 -54.15 34.58
N PRO A 3 7.47 -55.45 34.95
CA PRO A 3 8.72 -56.19 35.19
C PRO A 3 9.59 -56.32 33.92
N LYS A 4 10.92 -56.39 34.09
CA LYS A 4 11.89 -56.41 32.98
C LYS A 4 11.82 -57.66 32.07
N GLN A 5 11.15 -58.74 32.44
CA GLN A 5 11.18 -60.03 31.73
C GLN A 5 9.82 -60.63 31.30
N ALA A 6 8.82 -59.81 30.97
CA ALA A 6 7.59 -60.34 30.35
C ALA A 6 7.76 -60.50 28.82
N LYS A 7 7.82 -61.74 28.32
CA LYS A 7 7.66 -62.02 26.88
C LYS A 7 6.24 -61.58 26.50
N GLY A 8 6.12 -60.59 25.62
CA GLY A 8 4.82 -60.00 25.24
C GLY A 8 4.62 -58.53 25.62
N LYS A 9 5.65 -57.79 26.06
CA LYS A 9 5.56 -56.34 26.31
C LYS A 9 4.99 -55.54 25.14
N ALA A 10 5.39 -55.87 23.90
CA ALA A 10 4.86 -55.22 22.70
C ALA A 10 3.36 -55.48 22.53
N LEU A 11 2.90 -56.71 22.83
CA LEU A 11 1.48 -57.07 22.77
C LEU A 11 0.66 -56.38 23.87
N MET A 12 1.20 -56.25 25.08
CA MET A 12 0.51 -55.51 26.15
C MET A 12 0.43 -54.00 25.87
N TRP A 13 1.50 -53.39 25.33
CA TRP A 13 1.43 -51.99 24.88
C TRP A 13 0.48 -51.81 23.70
N ALA A 14 0.45 -52.75 22.75
CA ALA A 14 -0.50 -52.73 21.65
C ALA A 14 -1.96 -52.84 22.15
N LEU A 15 -2.24 -53.71 23.13
CA LEU A 15 -3.57 -53.85 23.73
C LEU A 15 -4.01 -52.61 24.54
N VAL A 16 -3.08 -51.95 25.24
CA VAL A 16 -3.36 -50.69 25.95
C VAL A 16 -3.57 -49.52 24.96
N LEU A 17 -2.80 -49.48 23.87
CA LEU A 17 -3.01 -48.47 22.82
C LEU A 17 -4.32 -48.72 22.06
N LEU A 18 -4.66 -49.99 21.80
CA LEU A 18 -5.94 -50.37 21.18
C LEU A 18 -7.16 -50.03 22.05
N SER A 19 -7.05 -50.08 23.38
CA SER A 19 -8.12 -49.65 24.28
C SER A 19 -8.19 -48.13 24.47
N LEU A 20 -7.08 -47.41 24.24
CA LEU A 20 -7.04 -45.95 24.19
C LEU A 20 -7.60 -45.40 22.87
N CYS A 21 -7.53 -46.12 21.75
CA CYS A 21 -8.10 -45.68 20.48
C CYS A 21 -9.61 -45.35 20.55
N PRO A 22 -10.51 -46.22 21.07
CA PRO A 22 -11.93 -45.88 21.21
C PRO A 22 -12.18 -44.83 22.29
N TYR A 23 -11.34 -44.71 23.32
CA TYR A 23 -11.42 -43.62 24.30
C TYR A 23 -11.06 -42.27 23.67
N ILE A 24 -9.94 -42.21 22.93
CA ILE A 24 -9.51 -41.01 22.19
C ILE A 24 -10.53 -40.69 21.11
N ALA A 25 -10.97 -41.66 20.32
CA ALA A 25 -12.02 -41.49 19.31
C ALA A 25 -13.33 -41.02 19.94
N ASN A 26 -13.74 -41.55 21.10
CA ASN A 26 -14.90 -41.05 21.84
C ASN A 26 -14.67 -39.65 22.41
N THR A 27 -13.49 -39.31 22.93
CA THR A 27 -13.23 -37.94 23.41
C THR A 27 -13.10 -36.94 22.28
N VAL A 28 -12.60 -37.34 21.11
CA VAL A 28 -12.57 -36.54 19.90
C VAL A 28 -13.97 -36.42 19.33
N ALA A 29 -14.77 -37.49 19.31
CA ALA A 29 -16.18 -37.48 18.93
C ALA A 29 -17.00 -36.61 19.90
N ILE A 30 -16.80 -36.71 21.21
CA ILE A 30 -17.45 -35.88 22.23
C ILE A 30 -16.97 -34.43 22.11
N ARG A 31 -15.70 -34.16 21.79
CA ARG A 31 -15.22 -32.78 21.55
C ARG A 31 -15.70 -32.22 20.22
N THR A 32 -15.81 -33.03 19.18
CA THR A 32 -16.34 -32.62 17.87
C THR A 32 -17.85 -32.47 17.92
N GLU A 33 -18.57 -33.31 18.67
CA GLU A 33 -19.99 -33.14 19.00
C GLU A 33 -20.22 -31.98 19.97
N GLN A 34 -19.36 -31.74 20.97
CA GLN A 34 -19.45 -30.53 21.81
C GLN A 34 -19.08 -29.28 21.01
N ALA A 35 -18.12 -29.34 20.07
CA ALA A 35 -17.78 -28.22 19.18
C ALA A 35 -18.85 -27.97 18.11
N SER A 36 -19.60 -29.00 17.69
CA SER A 36 -20.73 -28.86 16.77
C SER A 36 -22.06 -28.58 17.50
N ALA A 37 -22.21 -28.97 18.78
CA ALA A 37 -23.32 -28.62 19.64
C ALA A 37 -23.18 -27.24 20.31
N LEU A 38 -21.96 -26.70 20.43
CA LEU A 38 -21.75 -25.29 20.83
C LEU A 38 -22.12 -24.29 19.74
N HIS A 39 -22.47 -24.73 18.52
CA HIS A 39 -22.48 -23.84 17.37
C HIS A 39 -23.75 -23.00 17.18
N ASN A 40 -24.72 -22.98 18.10
CA ASN A 40 -25.97 -22.23 17.94
C ASN A 40 -26.46 -21.45 19.20
N LEU A 41 -25.56 -21.03 20.09
CA LEU A 41 -25.92 -20.35 21.34
C LEU A 41 -25.71 -18.82 21.35
N GLU A 42 -25.15 -18.22 20.30
CA GLU A 42 -24.71 -16.81 20.32
C GLU A 42 -25.36 -15.98 19.22
N HIS A 43 -25.66 -14.72 19.53
CA HIS A 43 -26.18 -13.77 18.57
C HIS A 43 -25.20 -13.60 17.38
N PRO A 44 -25.67 -13.56 16.11
CA PRO A 44 -24.78 -13.51 14.94
C PRO A 44 -23.75 -12.36 14.94
N VAL A 45 -24.12 -11.19 15.48
CA VAL A 45 -23.18 -10.06 15.64
C VAL A 45 -22.03 -10.40 16.59
N GLU A 46 -22.30 -11.15 17.65
CA GLU A 46 -21.27 -11.59 18.59
C GLU A 46 -20.30 -12.57 17.93
N VAL A 47 -20.81 -13.49 17.10
CA VAL A 47 -19.98 -14.41 16.33
C VAL A 47 -19.06 -13.65 15.37
N LEU A 48 -19.60 -12.65 14.66
CA LEU A 48 -18.82 -11.79 13.76
C LEU A 48 -17.74 -11.00 14.51
N PHE A 49 -18.11 -10.39 15.63
CA PHE A 49 -17.18 -9.68 16.51
C PHE A 49 -16.03 -10.58 16.98
N ARG A 50 -16.34 -11.75 17.54
CA ARG A 50 -15.33 -12.68 18.05
C ARG A 50 -14.40 -13.15 16.93
N ASN A 51 -14.96 -13.57 15.79
CA ASN A 51 -14.16 -14.05 14.67
C ASN A 51 -13.24 -12.95 14.13
N ALA A 52 -13.77 -11.73 13.96
CA ALA A 52 -13.00 -10.60 13.49
C ALA A 52 -11.86 -10.21 14.45
N ARG A 53 -12.07 -10.32 15.77
CA ARG A 53 -11.00 -10.12 16.77
C ARG A 53 -9.87 -11.14 16.60
N VAL A 54 -10.22 -12.41 16.49
CA VAL A 54 -9.22 -13.47 16.29
C VAL A 54 -8.45 -13.28 14.98
N ASP A 55 -9.15 -12.93 13.89
CA ASP A 55 -8.50 -12.67 12.60
C ASP A 55 -7.60 -11.44 12.64
N PHE A 56 -7.99 -10.40 13.39
CA PHE A 56 -7.19 -9.21 13.59
C PHE A 56 -5.94 -9.49 14.43
N GLU A 57 -6.05 -10.27 15.51
CA GLU A 57 -4.90 -10.70 16.30
C GLU A 57 -3.89 -11.49 15.46
N ARG A 58 -4.36 -12.47 14.67
CA ARG A 58 -3.51 -13.23 13.73
C ARG A 58 -2.83 -12.32 12.71
N LEU A 59 -3.54 -11.30 12.24
CA LEU A 59 -2.98 -10.35 11.29
C LEU A 59 -1.84 -9.54 11.91
N LEU A 60 -1.95 -9.13 13.16
CA LEU A 60 -0.87 -8.42 13.87
C LEU A 60 0.32 -9.33 14.16
N GLU A 61 0.05 -10.58 14.53
CA GLU A 61 1.07 -11.59 14.82
C GLU A 61 1.93 -11.90 13.59
N ARG A 62 1.32 -12.02 12.41
CA ARG A 62 2.04 -12.35 11.16
C ARG A 62 2.87 -11.22 10.58
N GLN A 63 2.74 -9.97 11.05
CA GLN A 63 3.47 -8.85 10.47
C GLN A 63 4.98 -9.04 10.59
N SER A 64 5.71 -8.78 9.52
CA SER A 64 7.16 -8.87 9.41
C SER A 64 7.89 -8.09 10.51
N LYS A 65 8.86 -8.75 11.15
CA LYS A 65 9.65 -8.18 12.26
C LYS A 65 11.06 -7.76 11.87
N THR A 66 11.50 -8.13 10.67
CA THR A 66 12.80 -7.75 10.11
C THR A 66 12.64 -7.31 8.66
N TYR A 67 13.57 -6.50 8.17
CA TYR A 67 13.56 -6.05 6.77
C TYR A 67 13.60 -7.22 5.77
N PRO A 68 14.47 -8.25 5.93
CA PRO A 68 14.45 -9.41 5.03
C PRO A 68 13.11 -10.15 5.00
N ALA A 69 12.41 -10.25 6.14
CA ALA A 69 11.09 -10.88 6.20
C ALA A 69 10.03 -10.03 5.46
N ALA A 70 10.07 -8.70 5.63
CA ALA A 70 9.17 -7.80 4.92
C ALA A 70 9.40 -7.85 3.40
N LEU A 71 10.66 -7.95 2.96
CA LEU A 71 11.04 -8.12 1.57
C LEU A 71 10.51 -9.45 1.00
N GLU A 72 10.69 -10.56 1.72
CA GLU A 72 10.18 -11.87 1.31
C GLU A 72 8.65 -11.89 1.26
N GLU A 73 7.98 -11.31 2.24
CA GLU A 73 6.51 -11.24 2.30
C GLU A 73 5.96 -10.38 1.17
N TYR A 74 6.57 -9.23 0.88
CA TYR A 74 6.19 -8.38 -0.25
C TYR A 74 6.30 -9.16 -1.57
N ARG A 75 7.44 -9.81 -1.83
CA ARG A 75 7.63 -10.66 -3.02
C ARG A 75 6.64 -11.82 -3.08
N ARG A 76 6.37 -12.46 -1.94
CA ARG A 76 5.42 -13.58 -1.83
C ARG A 76 4.00 -13.13 -2.16
N ARG A 77 3.58 -11.96 -1.68
CA ARG A 77 2.22 -11.42 -1.81
C ARG A 77 1.97 -10.81 -3.19
N TYR A 78 2.89 -9.96 -3.65
CA TYR A 78 2.71 -9.12 -4.83
C TYR A 78 3.41 -9.64 -6.09
N LYS A 79 4.28 -10.65 -5.95
CA LYS A 79 5.01 -11.28 -7.07
C LYS A 79 5.89 -10.31 -7.86
N VAL A 80 6.28 -9.21 -7.24
CA VAL A 80 7.19 -8.18 -7.78
C VAL A 80 8.15 -7.74 -6.68
N GLU A 81 9.26 -7.12 -7.07
CA GLU A 81 10.16 -6.47 -6.13
C GLU A 81 9.49 -5.24 -5.49
N PRO A 82 9.76 -4.94 -4.21
CA PRO A 82 9.31 -3.69 -3.63
C PRO A 82 10.02 -2.51 -4.29
N PRO A 83 9.43 -1.30 -4.18
CA PRO A 83 9.99 -0.12 -4.81
C PRO A 83 11.34 0.30 -4.24
N PRO A 84 12.12 1.10 -4.99
CA PRO A 84 13.30 1.77 -4.46
C PRO A 84 12.99 2.55 -3.17
N GLY A 85 13.86 2.44 -2.18
CA GLY A 85 13.67 3.06 -0.86
C GLY A 85 12.78 2.28 0.12
N PHE A 86 12.42 1.03 -0.20
CA PHE A 86 11.64 0.17 0.70
C PHE A 86 12.33 -0.13 2.04
N ASP A 87 13.67 -0.17 2.05
CA ASP A 87 14.50 -0.26 3.26
C ASP A 87 14.30 0.96 4.16
N ALA A 88 14.46 2.16 3.61
CA ALA A 88 14.26 3.41 4.34
C ALA A 88 12.80 3.56 4.81
N TRP A 89 11.84 3.17 3.97
CA TRP A 89 10.43 3.10 4.34
C TRP A 89 10.20 2.14 5.52
N TYR A 90 10.79 0.95 5.47
CA TYR A 90 10.64 -0.07 6.51
C TYR A 90 11.24 0.41 7.83
N GLU A 91 12.46 0.95 7.81
CA GLU A 91 13.11 1.53 8.98
C GLU A 91 12.27 2.65 9.59
N TYR A 92 11.72 3.53 8.76
CA TYR A 92 10.83 4.59 9.22
C TYR A 92 9.54 4.04 9.84
N ALA A 93 8.92 3.04 9.21
CA ALA A 93 7.69 2.43 9.72
C ALA A 93 7.91 1.76 11.07
N VAL A 94 9.03 1.04 11.24
CA VAL A 94 9.41 0.38 12.49
C VAL A 94 9.77 1.42 13.57
N ALA A 95 10.57 2.44 13.23
CA ALA A 95 10.96 3.50 14.16
C ALA A 95 9.74 4.25 14.72
N ASN A 96 8.67 4.38 13.92
CA ASN A 96 7.42 5.02 14.31
C ASN A 96 6.36 4.03 14.84
N GLN A 97 6.74 2.77 15.08
CA GLN A 97 5.88 1.74 15.66
C GLN A 97 4.60 1.49 14.83
N SER A 98 4.68 1.55 13.50
CA SER A 98 3.54 1.20 12.65
C SER A 98 3.13 -0.25 12.92
N PRO A 99 1.86 -0.51 13.27
CA PRO A 99 1.42 -1.86 13.59
C PRO A 99 1.30 -2.75 12.36
N LEU A 100 1.26 -2.16 11.15
CA LEU A 100 1.12 -2.86 9.87
C LEU A 100 2.32 -2.52 8.98
N ILE A 101 2.95 -3.57 8.47
CA ILE A 101 4.16 -3.52 7.66
C ILE A 101 3.90 -4.15 6.29
N ASP A 102 3.11 -5.21 6.20
CA ASP A 102 3.01 -6.02 4.98
C ASP A 102 1.76 -5.73 4.12
N GLU A 103 0.89 -4.83 4.58
CA GLU A 103 -0.45 -4.59 4.02
C GLU A 103 -0.44 -3.44 2.98
N PHE A 104 -0.09 -3.76 1.72
CA PHE A 104 -0.07 -2.83 0.57
C PHE A 104 -1.13 -3.11 -0.49
N ASP A 105 -2.15 -3.93 -0.20
CA ASP A 105 -3.09 -4.43 -1.20
C ASP A 105 -3.82 -3.29 -1.92
N THR A 106 -4.29 -2.31 -1.15
CA THR A 106 -5.03 -1.18 -1.67
C THR A 106 -4.18 -0.35 -2.63
N ILE A 107 -2.94 -0.03 -2.27
CA ILE A 107 -2.05 0.74 -3.15
C ILE A 107 -1.58 -0.10 -4.35
N TYR A 108 -1.21 -1.37 -4.13
CA TYR A 108 -0.79 -2.28 -5.19
C TYR A 108 -1.88 -2.46 -6.26
N HIS A 109 -3.13 -2.75 -5.85
CA HIS A 109 -4.24 -2.93 -6.78
C HIS A 109 -4.64 -1.64 -7.48
N SER A 110 -4.38 -0.49 -6.87
CA SER A 110 -4.65 0.81 -7.47
C SER A 110 -3.60 1.20 -8.52
N VAL A 111 -2.32 0.86 -8.31
CA VAL A 111 -1.20 1.27 -9.17
C VAL A 111 -0.88 0.23 -10.25
N SER A 112 -0.99 -1.07 -9.95
CA SER A 112 -0.62 -2.15 -10.88
C SER A 112 -1.30 -2.12 -12.27
N PRO A 113 -2.52 -1.58 -12.46
CA PRO A 113 -3.09 -1.43 -13.81
C PRO A 113 -2.25 -0.54 -14.74
N PHE A 114 -1.44 0.37 -14.20
CA PHE A 114 -0.61 1.30 -14.96
C PHE A 114 0.79 0.75 -15.28
N TRP A 115 1.23 -0.35 -14.66
CA TRP A 115 2.55 -0.96 -14.92
C TRP A 115 2.72 -1.57 -16.31
N LYS A 116 1.64 -1.66 -17.08
CA LYS A 116 1.67 -2.10 -18.48
C LYS A 116 1.94 -0.96 -19.46
N LEU A 117 1.95 0.28 -18.98
CA LEU A 117 2.26 1.47 -19.76
C LEU A 117 3.72 1.86 -19.55
N SER A 118 4.36 2.40 -20.59
CA SER A 118 5.67 3.03 -20.45
C SER A 118 5.59 4.29 -19.58
N GLY A 119 6.71 4.75 -19.06
CA GLY A 119 6.76 6.03 -18.33
C GLY A 119 6.31 7.20 -19.22
N GLU A 120 6.68 7.16 -20.51
CA GLU A 120 6.29 8.14 -21.51
C GLU A 120 4.78 8.14 -21.76
N ASP A 121 4.16 6.97 -21.91
CA ASP A 121 2.71 6.84 -22.09
C ASP A 121 1.93 7.42 -20.91
N VAL A 122 2.38 7.14 -19.68
CA VAL A 122 1.76 7.67 -18.46
C VAL A 122 1.86 9.19 -18.41
N VAL A 123 3.04 9.76 -18.67
CA VAL A 123 3.23 11.22 -18.67
C VAL A 123 2.40 11.87 -19.79
N GLN A 124 2.38 11.26 -20.97
CA GLN A 124 1.63 11.76 -22.11
C GLN A 124 0.12 11.75 -21.85
N ILE A 125 -0.44 10.64 -21.35
CA ILE A 125 -1.88 10.54 -21.08
C ILE A 125 -2.30 11.48 -19.94
N MET A 126 -1.45 11.71 -18.94
CA MET A 126 -1.70 12.70 -17.89
C MET A 126 -1.70 14.13 -18.43
N ASN A 127 -0.77 14.46 -19.34
CA ASN A 127 -0.70 15.76 -19.97
C ASN A 127 -1.92 16.02 -20.88
N ASP A 128 -2.36 15.00 -21.61
CA ASP A 128 -3.55 15.07 -22.47
C ASP A 128 -4.83 15.19 -21.63
N ALA A 129 -4.90 14.45 -20.53
CA ALA A 129 -5.94 14.62 -19.52
C ALA A 129 -5.96 16.06 -19.03
N ASN A 130 -4.87 16.61 -18.50
CA ASN A 130 -4.86 17.98 -17.96
C ASN A 130 -5.26 19.09 -18.97
N LYS A 131 -5.03 18.87 -20.27
CA LYS A 131 -5.41 19.81 -21.35
C LYS A 131 -6.86 19.68 -21.81
N THR A 132 -7.56 18.63 -21.40
CA THR A 132 -8.91 18.34 -21.88
C THR A 132 -9.94 19.30 -21.29
N SER A 133 -10.77 19.92 -22.14
CA SER A 133 -11.79 20.85 -21.65
C SER A 133 -12.83 20.14 -20.80
N GLY A 134 -13.08 20.64 -19.59
CA GLY A 134 -14.08 20.10 -18.67
C GLY A 134 -13.59 18.98 -17.76
N ILE A 135 -12.30 18.62 -17.84
CA ILE A 135 -11.69 17.63 -16.95
C ILE A 135 -11.29 18.33 -15.62
N ASP A 136 -12.15 18.21 -14.60
CA ASP A 136 -11.87 18.80 -13.28
C ASP A 136 -10.82 17.96 -12.52
N LEU A 137 -9.54 18.05 -12.93
CA LEU A 137 -8.38 17.38 -12.33
C LEU A 137 -7.27 18.40 -12.03
N TRP A 138 -6.71 18.33 -10.84
CA TRP A 138 -5.53 19.11 -10.44
C TRP A 138 -4.26 18.44 -10.94
N GLN A 139 -3.34 19.20 -11.51
CA GLN A 139 -1.97 18.72 -11.75
C GLN A 139 -1.10 19.15 -10.58
N CYS A 140 -0.56 18.17 -9.86
CA CYS A 140 0.28 18.39 -8.69
C CYS A 140 1.71 17.96 -8.98
N THR A 141 2.68 18.78 -8.54
CA THR A 141 4.11 18.50 -8.64
C THR A 141 4.72 18.43 -7.26
N LEU A 142 5.38 17.32 -6.93
CA LEU A 142 6.19 17.15 -5.73
C LEU A 142 7.67 17.30 -6.12
N ASN A 143 8.37 18.21 -5.45
CA ASN A 143 9.80 18.43 -5.61
C ASN A 143 10.57 17.57 -4.60
N GLY A 144 11.32 16.58 -5.06
CA GLY A 144 12.03 15.62 -4.21
C GLY A 144 13.11 16.25 -3.32
N SER A 145 13.75 17.33 -3.78
CA SER A 145 14.80 18.01 -3.01
C SER A 145 14.24 18.80 -1.82
N THR A 146 13.07 19.41 -1.98
CA THR A 146 12.42 20.25 -0.95
C THR A 146 11.26 19.56 -0.24
N ALA A 147 10.80 18.42 -0.77
CA ALA A 147 9.56 17.74 -0.38
C ALA A 147 8.30 18.63 -0.45
N GLU A 148 8.36 19.73 -1.21
CA GLU A 148 7.21 20.61 -1.42
C GLU A 148 6.32 20.11 -2.56
N THR A 149 5.02 20.14 -2.32
CA THR A 149 3.95 19.82 -3.27
C THR A 149 3.17 21.07 -3.61
N HIS A 150 2.96 21.27 -4.92
CA HIS A 150 2.15 22.35 -5.46
C HIS A 150 1.15 21.82 -6.48
N CYS A 151 -0.13 22.14 -6.31
CA CYS A 151 -1.20 21.78 -7.23
C CYS A 151 -1.70 22.99 -8.01
N ASN A 152 -1.84 22.83 -9.33
CA ASN A 152 -2.36 23.86 -10.23
C ASN A 152 -3.56 23.35 -11.02
N HIS A 153 -4.51 24.26 -11.30
CA HIS A 153 -5.69 23.98 -12.11
C HIS A 153 -6.03 25.19 -13.00
N PRO A 154 -6.38 25.01 -14.29
CA PRO A 154 -6.59 26.13 -15.22
C PRO A 154 -7.72 27.11 -14.83
N LYS A 155 -8.74 26.63 -14.10
CA LYS A 155 -9.97 27.38 -13.80
C LYS A 155 -10.32 27.50 -12.32
N ARG A 156 -9.52 26.89 -11.43
CA ARG A 156 -9.84 26.79 -10.00
C ARG A 156 -8.64 27.25 -9.20
N SER A 157 -8.89 27.89 -8.06
CA SER A 157 -7.84 28.43 -7.17
C SER A 157 -7.76 27.70 -5.83
N PHE A 158 -8.68 26.77 -5.56
CA PHE A 158 -8.75 26.02 -4.32
C PHE A 158 -8.66 24.52 -4.61
N ASP A 159 -7.51 23.94 -4.30
CA ASP A 159 -7.18 22.53 -4.54
C ASP A 159 -7.78 21.57 -3.51
N ARG A 160 -8.69 22.06 -2.65
CA ARG A 160 -9.27 21.28 -1.55
C ARG A 160 -8.22 20.74 -0.57
N HIS A 161 -7.19 21.55 -0.29
CA HIS A 161 -6.13 21.23 0.67
C HIS A 161 -5.26 20.02 0.28
N ILE A 162 -5.18 19.68 -1.00
CA ILE A 162 -4.34 18.57 -1.48
C ILE A 162 -2.86 18.93 -1.27
N SER A 163 -2.41 20.11 -1.69
CA SER A 163 -1.03 20.56 -1.47
C SER A 163 -0.71 20.60 0.02
N ASP A 164 -1.61 21.16 0.84
CA ASP A 164 -1.44 21.23 2.29
C ASP A 164 -1.31 19.84 2.94
N LEU A 165 -2.10 18.86 2.50
CA LEU A 165 -2.03 17.49 2.99
C LEU A 165 -0.67 16.85 2.69
N PHE A 166 -0.22 16.94 1.44
CA PHE A 166 1.06 16.37 1.03
C PHE A 166 2.23 17.08 1.71
N ASN A 167 2.22 18.41 1.79
CA ASN A 167 3.24 19.18 2.49
C ASN A 167 3.30 18.84 3.98
N LYS A 168 2.13 18.68 4.62
CA LYS A 168 2.04 18.30 6.03
C LYS A 168 2.61 16.91 6.28
N LEU A 169 2.31 15.94 5.42
CA LEU A 169 2.70 14.55 5.62
C LEU A 169 4.12 14.22 5.13
N LEU A 170 4.60 14.92 4.11
CA LEU A 170 5.84 14.54 3.41
C LEU A 170 6.94 15.60 3.48
N GLY A 171 6.64 16.82 3.94
CA GLY A 171 7.56 17.96 3.89
C GLY A 171 8.86 17.79 4.69
N ASP A 172 8.94 16.80 5.58
CA ASP A 172 10.14 16.44 6.34
C ASP A 172 10.98 15.33 5.68
N LEU A 173 10.58 14.84 4.49
CA LEU A 173 11.28 13.82 3.70
C LEU A 173 12.16 14.43 2.58
N THR A 174 12.78 15.58 2.85
CA THR A 174 13.65 16.31 1.91
C THR A 174 14.81 15.42 1.43
N GLY A 175 14.97 15.28 0.11
CA GLY A 175 16.02 14.46 -0.51
C GLY A 175 15.79 12.94 -0.41
N VAL A 176 14.65 12.51 0.16
CA VAL A 176 14.25 11.09 0.22
C VAL A 176 13.29 10.75 -0.91
N LEU A 177 12.38 11.68 -1.24
CA LEU A 177 11.35 11.47 -2.26
C LEU A 177 11.84 11.85 -3.66
N PRO A 178 11.33 11.22 -4.73
CA PRO A 178 11.60 11.62 -6.10
C PRO A 178 10.86 12.91 -6.50
N ASN A 179 11.32 13.55 -7.57
CA ASN A 179 10.47 14.51 -8.28
C ASN A 179 9.30 13.76 -8.92
N MET A 180 8.07 14.26 -8.73
CA MET A 180 6.88 13.59 -9.22
C MET A 180 5.85 14.58 -9.74
N THR A 181 5.13 14.19 -10.79
CA THR A 181 3.89 14.84 -11.21
C THR A 181 2.77 13.83 -11.08
N PHE A 182 1.60 14.24 -10.58
CA PHE A 182 0.42 13.38 -10.46
C PHE A 182 -0.86 14.19 -10.69
N LEU A 183 -1.94 13.52 -11.08
CA LEU A 183 -3.26 14.13 -11.21
C LEU A 183 -4.11 13.80 -9.98
N ALA A 184 -4.82 14.79 -9.44
CA ALA A 184 -5.71 14.60 -8.31
C ALA A 184 -7.13 15.05 -8.63
N ASN A 185 -8.10 14.21 -8.24
CA ASN A 185 -9.51 14.45 -8.48
C ASN A 185 -10.03 15.62 -7.64
N HIS A 186 -10.70 16.57 -8.28
CA HIS A 186 -11.35 17.67 -7.59
C HIS A 186 -12.75 17.31 -7.04
N LEU A 187 -13.44 16.39 -7.71
CA LEU A 187 -14.84 16.06 -7.44
C LEU A 187 -14.97 15.09 -6.26
N ASP A 188 -16.18 15.00 -5.70
CA ASP A 188 -16.45 14.05 -4.63
C ASP A 188 -16.52 12.61 -5.17
N GLU A 189 -17.04 12.43 -6.39
CA GLU A 189 -17.21 11.12 -7.02
C GLU A 189 -15.90 10.61 -7.68
N PRO A 190 -15.65 9.29 -7.68
CA PRO A 190 -14.52 8.70 -8.41
C PRO A 190 -14.61 8.92 -9.92
N ARG A 191 -13.49 8.75 -10.63
CA ARG A 191 -13.33 9.20 -12.02
C ARG A 191 -12.94 8.12 -13.00
N ILE A 192 -12.17 7.10 -12.61
CA ILE A 192 -11.41 6.28 -13.56
C ILE A 192 -12.05 4.90 -13.76
N LEU A 193 -12.28 4.55 -15.02
CA LEU A 193 -12.65 3.20 -15.45
C LEU A 193 -11.66 2.72 -16.52
N ILE A 194 -10.85 1.72 -16.18
CA ILE A 194 -9.86 1.17 -17.12
C ILE A 194 -10.51 0.03 -17.92
N PRO A 195 -10.53 0.12 -19.27
CA PRO A 195 -11.01 -0.98 -20.10
C PRO A 195 -10.04 -2.17 -20.07
N PRO A 196 -10.47 -3.39 -20.45
CA PRO A 196 -9.59 -4.53 -20.59
C PRO A 196 -8.37 -4.21 -21.50
N PRO A 197 -7.18 -4.78 -21.23
CA PRO A 197 -5.95 -4.45 -21.96
C PRO A 197 -6.04 -4.62 -23.49
N ASP A 198 -6.83 -5.59 -23.96
CA ASP A 198 -6.99 -5.88 -25.39
C ASP A 198 -7.95 -4.89 -26.11
N SER A 199 -8.51 -3.92 -25.37
CA SER A 199 -9.38 -2.90 -25.93
C SER A 199 -8.58 -1.83 -26.68
N ALA A 200 -9.09 -1.40 -27.84
CA ALA A 200 -8.53 -0.27 -28.60
C ALA A 200 -8.49 1.05 -27.79
N GLN A 201 -9.21 1.13 -26.67
CA GLN A 201 -9.24 2.28 -25.77
C GLN A 201 -8.14 2.25 -24.68
N TYR A 202 -7.27 1.24 -24.65
CA TYR A 202 -6.25 1.15 -23.60
C TYR A 202 -5.13 2.20 -23.73
N HIS A 203 -4.92 2.81 -24.90
CA HIS A 203 -3.91 3.87 -25.11
C HIS A 203 -4.48 5.29 -25.21
N ASN A 204 -5.78 5.46 -24.97
CA ASN A 204 -6.42 6.76 -25.03
C ASN A 204 -7.49 6.86 -23.92
N PHE A 205 -8.12 8.02 -23.76
CA PHE A 205 -9.25 8.13 -22.84
C PHE A 205 -10.42 8.90 -23.45
N THR A 206 -11.60 8.69 -22.86
CA THR A 206 -12.81 9.44 -23.19
C THR A 206 -13.40 10.03 -21.93
N LEU A 207 -13.99 11.22 -22.06
CA LEU A 207 -14.67 11.93 -20.98
C LEU A 207 -16.18 11.90 -21.21
N THR A 208 -16.92 11.33 -20.26
CA THR A 208 -18.39 11.23 -20.31
C THR A 208 -19.00 11.87 -19.07
N SER A 209 -19.81 12.91 -19.25
CA SER A 209 -20.59 13.47 -18.14
C SER A 209 -21.82 12.60 -17.87
N LEU A 210 -21.95 12.12 -16.63
CA LEU A 210 -23.11 11.40 -16.13
C LEU A 210 -23.73 12.12 -14.92
N SER A 211 -23.48 13.42 -14.80
CA SER A 211 -24.06 14.26 -13.75
C SER A 211 -25.59 14.26 -13.88
N GLU A 212 -26.29 13.95 -12.80
CA GLU A 212 -27.75 13.79 -12.71
C GLU A 212 -28.33 12.65 -13.57
N HIS A 213 -27.49 11.68 -13.96
CA HIS A 213 -27.89 10.52 -14.76
C HIS A 213 -27.45 9.19 -14.11
N PRO A 214 -28.16 8.07 -14.36
CA PRO A 214 -27.73 6.78 -13.84
C PRO A 214 -26.33 6.38 -14.33
N THR A 215 -25.47 5.96 -13.40
CA THR A 215 -24.07 5.61 -13.72
C THR A 215 -23.80 4.12 -13.77
N TRP A 216 -24.70 3.30 -13.22
CA TRP A 216 -24.49 1.86 -13.01
C TRP A 216 -23.96 1.14 -14.25
N ASN A 217 -24.68 1.23 -15.37
CA ASN A 217 -24.31 0.54 -16.61
C ASN A 217 -22.92 0.92 -17.13
N ALA A 218 -22.51 2.18 -16.94
CA ALA A 218 -21.21 2.65 -17.39
C ALA A 218 -20.08 2.10 -16.50
N ILE A 219 -20.23 2.21 -15.18
CA ILE A 219 -19.17 1.80 -14.23
C ILE A 219 -19.10 0.28 -14.04
N THR A 220 -20.11 -0.49 -14.46
CA THR A 220 -20.11 -1.96 -14.45
C THR A 220 -19.94 -2.56 -15.84
N ALA A 221 -19.61 -1.76 -16.86
CA ALA A 221 -19.51 -2.22 -18.25
C ALA A 221 -18.51 -3.38 -18.46
N PHE A 222 -17.50 -3.46 -17.60
CA PHE A 222 -16.45 -4.49 -17.65
C PHE A 222 -16.59 -5.58 -16.58
N CYS A 223 -17.73 -5.63 -15.88
CA CYS A 223 -18.01 -6.78 -15.02
C CYS A 223 -18.11 -8.05 -15.88
N PRO A 224 -17.58 -9.20 -15.42
CA PRO A 224 -17.75 -10.46 -16.12
C PRO A 224 -19.25 -10.80 -16.25
N PRO A 225 -19.67 -11.47 -17.33
CA PRO A 225 -21.06 -11.90 -17.50
C PRO A 225 -21.45 -12.79 -16.30
N THR A 226 -22.40 -12.29 -15.50
CA THR A 226 -22.87 -12.96 -14.30
C THR A 226 -23.63 -14.24 -14.69
N HIS A 227 -23.02 -15.40 -14.47
CA HIS A 227 -23.73 -16.69 -14.41
C HIS A 227 -24.27 -16.99 -13.00
N SER A 228 -23.99 -16.13 -12.03
CA SER A 228 -24.40 -16.30 -10.64
C SER A 228 -25.87 -15.94 -10.47
N GLN A 229 -26.65 -16.90 -9.98
CA GLN A 229 -27.93 -16.59 -9.35
C GLN A 229 -27.69 -15.57 -8.23
N PRO A 230 -28.58 -14.59 -8.04
CA PRO A 230 -28.50 -13.71 -6.87
C PRO A 230 -28.38 -14.59 -5.63
N PRO A 231 -27.49 -14.25 -4.67
CA PRO A 231 -27.36 -15.02 -3.45
C PRO A 231 -28.76 -15.19 -2.86
N GLN A 232 -29.19 -16.44 -2.67
CA GLN A 232 -30.45 -16.74 -2.01
C GLN A 232 -30.35 -16.21 -0.59
N HIS A 233 -30.85 -15.00 -0.35
CA HIS A 233 -31.10 -14.52 0.99
C HIS A 233 -32.12 -15.49 1.59
N LEU A 234 -31.67 -16.30 2.54
CA LEU A 234 -32.55 -17.11 3.37
C LEU A 234 -33.63 -16.18 3.93
N GLU A 235 -34.87 -16.42 3.50
CA GLU A 235 -36.00 -15.58 3.83
C GLU A 235 -36.14 -15.48 5.36
N GLY A 236 -35.95 -14.29 5.92
CA GLY A 236 -35.98 -14.06 7.36
C GLY A 236 -34.62 -13.96 8.07
N SER A 237 -33.49 -14.07 7.36
CA SER A 237 -32.16 -13.77 7.93
C SER A 237 -31.79 -12.28 7.84
N LEU A 238 -30.93 -11.80 8.75
CA LEU A 238 -30.42 -10.42 8.72
C LEU A 238 -29.29 -10.29 7.68
N PRO A 239 -29.23 -9.18 6.92
CA PRO A 239 -28.18 -8.95 5.92
C PRO A 239 -26.87 -8.45 6.55
N LEU A 240 -26.34 -9.15 7.56
CA LEU A 240 -25.09 -8.78 8.20
C LEU A 240 -23.90 -8.90 7.24
N VAL A 241 -23.04 -7.90 7.21
CA VAL A 241 -21.83 -7.90 6.36
C VAL A 241 -20.78 -8.84 6.94
N THR A 242 -20.62 -10.01 6.32
CA THR A 242 -19.66 -11.05 6.75
C THR A 242 -18.32 -10.97 6.01
N ASN A 243 -18.31 -10.44 4.79
CA ASN A 243 -17.11 -10.27 3.96
C ASN A 243 -17.15 -8.90 3.28
N LEU A 244 -16.23 -8.02 3.68
CA LEU A 244 -16.19 -6.64 3.19
C LEU A 244 -15.84 -6.56 1.70
N THR A 245 -14.89 -7.36 1.21
CA THR A 245 -14.51 -7.40 -0.21
C THR A 245 -15.70 -7.77 -1.10
N ASN A 246 -16.47 -8.80 -0.72
CA ASN A 246 -17.68 -9.18 -1.45
C ASN A 246 -18.77 -8.12 -1.31
N HIS A 247 -18.89 -7.48 -0.14
CA HIS A 247 -19.87 -6.42 0.08
C HIS A 247 -19.61 -5.19 -0.80
N LEU A 248 -18.35 -4.76 -0.96
CA LEU A 248 -18.00 -3.61 -1.79
C LEU A 248 -17.99 -3.93 -3.29
N SER A 249 -18.02 -5.21 -3.68
CA SER A 249 -18.00 -5.63 -5.08
C SER A 249 -19.31 -5.32 -5.81
N LEU A 250 -19.30 -4.31 -6.69
CA LEU A 250 -20.46 -3.96 -7.50
C LEU A 250 -20.87 -5.08 -8.46
N CYS A 251 -19.90 -5.80 -9.04
CA CYS A 251 -20.19 -6.92 -9.93
C CYS A 251 -20.88 -8.09 -9.20
N ALA A 252 -20.65 -8.26 -7.89
CA ALA A 252 -21.32 -9.27 -7.08
C ALA A 252 -22.69 -8.81 -6.53
N ASN A 253 -22.99 -7.51 -6.56
CA ASN A 253 -24.17 -6.93 -5.94
C ASN A 253 -24.97 -6.03 -6.90
N PRO A 254 -25.58 -6.58 -7.96
CA PRO A 254 -26.33 -5.80 -8.95
C PRO A 254 -27.55 -5.04 -8.39
N SER A 255 -28.07 -5.45 -7.23
CA SER A 255 -29.15 -4.74 -6.54
C SER A 255 -28.77 -3.33 -6.08
N TYR A 256 -27.46 -3.01 -6.00
CA TYR A 256 -26.99 -1.70 -5.58
C TYR A 256 -27.34 -0.61 -6.60
N ALA A 257 -27.52 -0.96 -7.87
CA ALA A 257 -27.95 -0.09 -8.96
C ALA A 257 -29.15 0.81 -8.62
N HIS A 258 -30.01 0.35 -7.71
CA HIS A 258 -31.29 1.01 -7.40
C HIS A 258 -31.39 1.53 -5.96
N THR A 259 -30.30 1.49 -5.18
CA THR A 259 -30.36 1.73 -3.73
C THR A 259 -29.36 2.77 -3.21
N HIS A 260 -28.56 3.36 -4.11
CA HIS A 260 -27.53 4.35 -3.79
C HIS A 260 -27.52 5.48 -4.82
N GLY A 261 -27.50 6.73 -4.36
CA GLY A 261 -27.66 7.87 -5.29
C GLY A 261 -26.45 8.15 -6.18
N LEU A 262 -25.24 7.69 -5.83
CA LEU A 262 -24.08 7.65 -6.75
C LEU A 262 -24.40 6.92 -8.07
N PHE A 263 -25.27 5.90 -8.01
CA PHE A 263 -25.65 5.08 -9.17
C PHE A 263 -26.91 5.57 -9.88
N LEU A 264 -27.75 6.33 -9.18
CA LEU A 264 -29.05 6.78 -9.68
C LEU A 264 -28.98 8.18 -10.30
N SER A 265 -28.33 9.14 -9.64
CA SER A 265 -28.31 10.55 -10.03
C SER A 265 -27.24 11.33 -9.23
N PRO A 266 -25.94 11.09 -9.44
CA PRO A 266 -24.87 11.81 -8.76
C PRO A 266 -24.78 13.28 -9.24
N PRO A 267 -24.43 14.25 -8.39
CA PRO A 267 -24.45 15.67 -8.76
C PRO A 267 -23.43 16.10 -9.82
N SER A 268 -22.24 15.50 -9.85
CA SER A 268 -21.11 15.99 -10.67
C SER A 268 -20.33 14.90 -11.40
N PHE A 269 -20.87 13.68 -11.48
CA PHE A 269 -20.13 12.53 -12.01
C PHE A 269 -19.63 12.75 -13.43
N SER A 270 -18.31 12.63 -13.60
CA SER A 270 -17.60 12.83 -14.86
C SER A 270 -16.64 11.65 -15.07
N LEU A 271 -17.07 10.67 -15.86
CA LEU A 271 -16.36 9.42 -16.06
C LEU A 271 -15.22 9.60 -17.07
N ILE A 272 -14.03 9.16 -16.68
CA ILE A 272 -12.87 8.98 -17.56
C ILE A 272 -12.73 7.49 -17.84
N THR A 273 -12.99 7.09 -19.08
CA THR A 273 -12.76 5.71 -19.53
C THR A 273 -11.43 5.66 -20.25
N GLY A 274 -10.42 5.03 -19.63
CA GLY A 274 -9.03 4.98 -20.08
C GLY A 274 -8.04 4.96 -18.90
N PRO A 275 -6.77 4.57 -19.08
CA PRO A 275 -5.81 4.42 -17.99
C PRO A 275 -5.13 5.73 -17.61
N VAL A 276 -5.91 6.73 -17.20
CA VAL A 276 -5.39 7.97 -16.62
C VAL A 276 -5.16 7.78 -15.12
N PRO A 277 -3.92 7.88 -14.60
CA PRO A 277 -3.67 7.73 -13.17
C PRO A 277 -4.14 8.99 -12.43
N VAL A 278 -5.22 8.85 -11.65
CA VAL A 278 -5.82 9.94 -10.88
C VAL A 278 -5.97 9.52 -9.43
N LEU A 279 -5.49 10.38 -8.52
CA LEU A 279 -5.67 10.22 -7.09
C LEU A 279 -7.08 10.67 -6.68
N SER A 280 -7.82 9.79 -6.01
CA SER A 280 -9.15 10.09 -5.43
C SER A 280 -9.26 9.65 -3.97
N PRO A 281 -10.01 10.35 -3.12
CA PRO A 281 -10.22 9.95 -1.72
C PRO A 281 -10.95 8.62 -1.53
N GLY A 282 -11.77 8.21 -2.51
CA GLY A 282 -12.49 6.95 -2.50
C GLY A 282 -12.91 6.51 -3.89
N SER A 283 -13.09 5.20 -4.07
CA SER A 283 -13.41 4.60 -5.37
C SER A 283 -14.28 3.35 -5.23
N THR A 284 -15.11 3.04 -6.22
CA THR A 284 -15.88 1.80 -6.20
C THR A 284 -15.00 0.60 -6.57
N SER A 285 -15.50 -0.63 -6.40
CA SER A 285 -14.73 -1.84 -6.72
C SER A 285 -14.41 -2.01 -8.21
N THR A 286 -15.17 -1.37 -9.10
CA THR A 286 -14.99 -1.47 -10.56
C THR A 286 -14.19 -0.33 -11.15
N MET A 287 -13.95 0.72 -10.36
CA MET A 287 -13.19 1.89 -10.76
C MET A 287 -11.74 1.78 -10.29
N SER A 288 -10.85 2.50 -10.97
CA SER A 288 -9.40 2.33 -10.89
C SER A 288 -8.67 3.60 -10.44
N ASP A 289 -9.37 4.54 -9.81
CA ASP A 289 -8.74 5.68 -9.14
C ASP A 289 -7.72 5.19 -8.11
N ILE A 290 -6.61 5.92 -7.98
CA ILE A 290 -5.60 5.63 -6.97
C ILE A 290 -6.01 6.25 -5.64
N LEU A 291 -6.18 5.42 -4.62
CA LEU A 291 -6.70 5.89 -3.34
C LEU A 291 -5.63 6.67 -2.57
N PHE A 292 -6.01 7.83 -2.06
CA PHE A 292 -5.19 8.59 -1.12
C PHE A 292 -6.04 9.08 0.07
N PRO A 293 -5.43 9.44 1.20
CA PRO A 293 -6.15 9.98 2.35
C PRO A 293 -6.87 11.27 2.01
N ALA A 294 -8.17 11.35 2.32
CA ALA A 294 -8.93 12.57 2.12
C ALA A 294 -8.33 13.74 2.94
N PRO A 295 -8.14 14.94 2.37
CA PRO A 295 -7.72 16.12 3.12
C PRO A 295 -8.62 16.41 4.32
N ALA A 296 -9.92 16.11 4.19
CA ALA A 296 -10.90 16.17 5.27
C ALA A 296 -10.41 15.52 6.58
N TYR A 297 -9.64 14.44 6.53
CA TYR A 297 -9.19 13.74 7.74
C TYR A 297 -8.08 14.46 8.52
N LEU A 298 -7.30 15.35 7.90
CA LEU A 298 -6.05 15.87 8.49
C LEU A 298 -5.81 17.38 8.35
N THR A 299 -6.47 18.05 7.40
CA THR A 299 -6.26 19.48 7.14
C THR A 299 -7.53 20.31 7.37
N GLU A 300 -8.71 19.73 7.25
CA GLU A 300 -9.97 20.44 7.48
C GLU A 300 -10.40 20.36 8.96
N HIS A 301 -10.36 21.49 9.67
CA HIS A 301 -10.59 21.54 11.12
C HIS A 301 -11.95 21.00 11.58
N GLU A 302 -13.01 21.11 10.77
CA GLU A 302 -14.36 20.65 11.14
C GLU A 302 -14.51 19.11 11.23
N PHE A 303 -13.57 18.39 10.62
CA PHE A 303 -13.55 16.93 10.54
C PHE A 303 -12.50 16.29 11.47
N GLN A 304 -11.70 17.09 12.17
CA GLN A 304 -10.71 16.60 13.11
C GLN A 304 -11.34 16.27 14.47
N TYR A 305 -10.82 15.24 15.13
CA TYR A 305 -11.27 14.85 16.46
C TYR A 305 -10.76 15.83 17.52
N ASN A 306 -11.69 16.31 18.36
CA ASN A 306 -11.35 17.10 19.53
C ASN A 306 -11.71 16.33 20.82
N PRO A 307 -10.72 15.84 21.59
CA PRO A 307 -10.98 15.06 22.80
C PRO A 307 -11.69 15.87 23.90
N SER A 308 -11.62 17.20 23.89
CA SER A 308 -12.31 18.04 24.89
C SER A 308 -13.82 18.07 24.72
N HIS A 309 -14.33 17.68 23.55
CA HIS A 309 -15.76 17.60 23.26
C HIS A 309 -16.34 16.19 23.48
N ASP A 310 -15.46 15.20 23.67
CA ASP A 310 -15.83 13.81 23.92
C ASP A 310 -16.09 13.56 25.41
N ILE A 311 -16.92 12.56 25.71
CA ILE A 311 -17.32 12.19 27.07
C ILE A 311 -17.08 10.70 27.34
N PRO A 312 -16.89 10.29 28.60
CA PRO A 312 -16.74 8.88 28.94
C PRO A 312 -17.90 8.01 28.44
N TRP A 313 -17.61 6.77 28.05
CA TRP A 313 -18.61 5.83 27.51
C TRP A 313 -19.89 5.69 28.36
N HIS A 314 -19.75 5.72 29.68
CA HIS A 314 -20.87 5.56 30.61
C HIS A 314 -21.82 6.77 30.63
N ASP A 315 -21.33 7.96 30.23
CA ASP A 315 -22.11 9.19 30.16
C ASP A 315 -22.77 9.41 28.78
N LYS A 316 -22.38 8.62 27.77
CA LYS A 316 -22.95 8.68 26.42
C LYS A 316 -24.41 8.22 26.42
N ALA A 317 -25.23 8.89 25.61
CA ALA A 317 -26.64 8.57 25.46
C ALA A 317 -26.86 7.23 24.73
N ASP A 318 -27.84 6.46 25.20
CA ASP A 318 -28.27 5.18 24.63
C ASP A 318 -29.14 5.36 23.36
N HIS A 319 -28.56 5.92 22.31
CA HIS A 319 -29.19 6.00 20.99
C HIS A 319 -28.17 5.94 19.85
N LEU A 320 -28.66 5.66 18.65
CA LEU A 320 -27.99 5.91 17.38
C LEU A 320 -28.15 7.38 16.98
N TYR A 321 -27.03 8.06 16.79
CA TYR A 321 -26.99 9.45 16.37
C TYR A 321 -26.59 9.62 14.91
N TRP A 322 -27.35 10.44 14.19
CA TRP A 322 -26.91 11.03 12.92
C TRP A 322 -27.65 12.32 12.64
N VAL A 323 -26.91 13.40 12.39
CA VAL A 323 -27.47 14.63 11.84
C VAL A 323 -26.58 15.10 10.71
N GLY A 324 -27.19 15.37 9.56
CA GLY A 324 -26.45 15.77 8.37
C GLY A 324 -27.32 16.28 7.24
N SER A 325 -26.70 16.46 6.09
CA SER A 325 -27.38 16.89 4.87
C SER A 325 -27.80 15.70 4.01
N THR A 326 -28.85 15.87 3.20
CA THR A 326 -29.37 14.87 2.26
C THR A 326 -28.52 14.72 0.98
N THR A 327 -27.20 14.79 1.10
CA THR A 327 -26.28 14.57 -0.04
C THR A 327 -26.38 13.15 -0.59
N GLY A 328 -25.70 12.90 -1.70
CA GLY A 328 -25.49 11.57 -2.25
C GLY A 328 -26.43 11.21 -3.38
N GLY A 329 -27.17 12.19 -3.91
CA GLY A 329 -27.96 12.09 -5.13
C GLY A 329 -28.79 13.36 -5.38
N VAL A 330 -29.01 13.72 -6.64
CA VAL A 330 -29.85 14.85 -7.06
C VAL A 330 -31.27 14.36 -7.34
N ALA A 331 -32.21 14.87 -6.54
CA ALA A 331 -33.63 14.54 -6.65
C ALA A 331 -34.31 15.37 -7.74
N SER A 332 -34.80 14.70 -8.78
CA SER A 332 -35.45 15.34 -9.93
C SER A 332 -36.97 15.36 -9.80
N THR A 333 -37.53 14.38 -9.10
CA THR A 333 -38.98 14.22 -8.92
C THR A 333 -39.38 14.24 -7.44
N THR A 334 -40.68 14.10 -7.17
CA THR A 334 -41.19 14.06 -5.80
C THR A 334 -40.98 12.72 -5.10
N SER A 335 -40.48 11.68 -5.78
CA SER A 335 -40.37 10.32 -5.24
C SER A 335 -39.06 9.59 -5.56
N ASP A 336 -38.28 9.98 -6.57
CA ASP A 336 -37.01 9.33 -6.91
C ASP A 336 -35.98 9.30 -5.77
N TRP A 337 -35.91 10.36 -4.98
CA TRP A 337 -35.05 10.45 -3.80
C TRP A 337 -35.34 9.39 -2.73
N GLN A 338 -36.50 8.72 -2.79
CA GLN A 338 -36.84 7.65 -1.85
C GLN A 338 -35.90 6.45 -1.98
N SER A 339 -35.23 6.30 -3.12
CA SER A 339 -34.22 5.26 -3.34
C SER A 339 -32.81 5.67 -2.91
N PHE A 340 -32.58 6.94 -2.58
CA PHE A 340 -31.26 7.42 -2.16
C PHE A 340 -30.94 6.97 -0.74
N HIS A 341 -29.68 6.57 -0.54
CA HIS A 341 -29.26 5.85 0.66
C HIS A 341 -29.45 6.67 1.96
N ARG A 342 -29.20 7.99 1.96
CA ARG A 342 -29.42 8.83 3.16
C ARG A 342 -30.90 8.97 3.50
N GLN A 343 -31.74 9.12 2.48
CA GLN A 343 -33.18 9.27 2.64
C GLN A 343 -33.81 7.96 3.12
N ARG A 344 -33.35 6.81 2.61
CA ARG A 344 -33.72 5.48 3.11
C ARG A 344 -33.34 5.29 4.57
N PHE A 345 -32.13 5.71 4.95
CA PHE A 345 -31.68 5.66 6.35
C PHE A 345 -32.55 6.53 7.27
N ILE A 346 -32.80 7.79 6.88
CA ILE A 346 -33.66 8.70 7.65
C ILE A 346 -35.07 8.10 7.79
N ALA A 347 -35.64 7.57 6.71
CA ALA A 347 -36.96 6.95 6.73
C ALA A 347 -37.01 5.76 7.69
N LEU A 348 -36.02 4.86 7.63
CA LEU A 348 -35.89 3.73 8.54
C LEU A 348 -35.86 4.20 10.00
N ALA A 349 -34.98 5.15 10.34
CA ALA A 349 -34.81 5.62 11.71
C ALA A 349 -36.02 6.40 12.24
N GLN A 350 -36.83 7.00 11.36
CA GLN A 350 -38.09 7.65 11.70
C GLN A 350 -39.30 6.71 11.61
N ASN A 351 -39.08 5.41 11.38
CA ASN A 351 -40.09 4.36 11.18
C ASN A 351 -41.14 4.70 10.11
N LEU A 352 -40.66 5.29 9.00
CA LEU A 352 -41.47 5.68 7.85
C LEU A 352 -41.30 4.65 6.72
N ASN A 353 -42.41 4.28 6.09
CA ASN A 353 -42.38 3.50 4.86
C ASN A 353 -42.51 4.44 3.67
N LEU A 354 -41.53 4.41 2.77
CA LEU A 354 -41.50 5.28 1.60
C LEU A 354 -42.40 4.77 0.46
N GLN A 355 -42.75 3.47 0.46
CA GLN A 355 -43.45 2.80 -0.63
C GLN A 355 -44.94 2.54 -0.32
N SER A 356 -45.35 2.59 0.95
CA SER A 356 -46.76 2.44 1.33
C SER A 356 -47.13 3.26 2.56
N ASN A 357 -48.42 3.37 2.83
CA ASN A 357 -48.93 4.02 4.06
C ASN A 357 -48.81 3.12 5.31
N ASP A 358 -48.39 1.86 5.15
CA ASP A 358 -48.20 0.93 6.27
C ASP A 358 -46.83 1.14 6.91
N LYS A 359 -46.71 0.84 8.21
CA LYS A 359 -45.40 0.86 8.88
C LYS A 359 -44.45 -0.18 8.26
N GLN A 360 -43.18 0.19 8.17
CA GLN A 360 -42.13 -0.73 7.72
C GLN A 360 -42.00 -1.92 8.68
N GLN A 361 -41.86 -3.13 8.15
CA GLN A 361 -41.58 -4.33 8.94
C GLN A 361 -40.07 -4.49 9.11
N HIS A 362 -39.64 -4.78 10.33
CA HIS A 362 -38.25 -4.99 10.71
C HIS A 362 -38.07 -6.41 11.23
N THR A 363 -36.91 -7.00 10.96
CA THR A 363 -36.54 -8.34 11.46
C THR A 363 -35.77 -8.19 12.77
N TYR A 364 -36.19 -8.93 13.79
CA TYR A 364 -35.56 -8.97 15.11
C TYR A 364 -35.17 -10.40 15.48
N LEU A 365 -34.11 -10.53 16.26
CA LEU A 365 -33.63 -11.80 16.80
C LEU A 365 -34.00 -11.90 18.28
N HIS A 366 -34.44 -13.08 18.69
CA HIS A 366 -34.67 -13.40 20.10
C HIS A 366 -34.15 -14.79 20.41
N GLU A 367 -33.61 -14.94 21.61
CA GLU A 367 -33.11 -16.20 22.12
C GLU A 367 -34.24 -16.89 22.88
N ALA A 368 -34.60 -18.10 22.46
CA ALA A 368 -35.56 -18.97 23.14
C ALA A 368 -35.11 -20.42 22.98
N ASP A 369 -35.29 -21.24 24.02
CA ASP A 369 -34.98 -22.69 24.01
C ASP A 369 -33.56 -23.05 23.52
N GLY A 370 -32.59 -22.16 23.74
CA GLY A 370 -31.20 -22.35 23.31
C GLY A 370 -30.97 -22.18 21.80
N GLN A 371 -31.90 -21.54 21.08
CA GLN A 371 -31.76 -21.19 19.66
C GLN A 371 -32.08 -19.71 19.42
N VAL A 372 -31.51 -19.16 18.34
CA VAL A 372 -31.83 -17.82 17.85
C VAL A 372 -32.99 -17.90 16.87
N HIS A 373 -34.12 -17.29 17.25
CA HIS A 373 -35.32 -17.23 16.45
C HIS A 373 -35.50 -15.85 15.81
N THR A 374 -36.06 -15.83 14.61
CA THR A 374 -36.35 -14.59 13.87
C THR A 374 -37.82 -14.21 14.05
N SER A 375 -38.09 -12.92 14.18
CA SER A 375 -39.46 -12.39 14.24
C SER A 375 -39.53 -11.11 13.40
N ARG A 376 -40.70 -10.85 12.79
CA ARG A 376 -40.96 -9.61 12.06
C ARG A 376 -41.93 -8.74 12.85
N SER A 377 -41.61 -7.46 12.98
CA SER A 377 -42.46 -6.50 13.67
C SER A 377 -42.33 -5.11 13.06
N SER A 378 -43.44 -4.37 13.01
CA SER A 378 -43.45 -2.95 12.65
C SER A 378 -43.09 -2.01 13.81
N PHE A 379 -42.91 -2.57 15.00
CA PHE A 379 -42.40 -1.83 16.13
C PHE A 379 -40.95 -1.43 15.89
N LEU A 380 -40.63 -0.17 16.15
CA LEU A 380 -39.27 0.36 16.23
C LEU A 380 -39.22 1.24 17.47
N ASN A 381 -38.30 0.97 18.40
CA ASN A 381 -38.13 1.81 19.58
C ASN A 381 -37.49 3.15 19.19
N GLY A 382 -38.31 4.13 18.84
CA GLY A 382 -37.85 5.45 18.38
C GLY A 382 -36.98 6.22 19.40
N ARG A 383 -36.95 5.81 20.68
CA ARG A 383 -36.04 6.40 21.68
C ARG A 383 -34.56 6.06 21.42
N LEU A 384 -34.31 4.96 20.71
CA LEU A 384 -32.97 4.55 20.31
C LEU A 384 -32.45 5.29 19.06
N TYR A 385 -33.21 6.22 18.50
CA TYR A 385 -32.86 6.91 17.26
C TYR A 385 -32.93 8.42 17.41
N ASN A 386 -31.77 9.08 17.30
CA ASN A 386 -31.64 10.52 17.15
C ASN A 386 -31.08 10.82 15.76
N VAL A 387 -31.92 10.62 14.75
CA VAL A 387 -31.55 10.65 13.33
C VAL A 387 -32.41 11.66 12.58
N HIS A 388 -31.79 12.73 12.10
CA HIS A 388 -32.50 13.85 11.47
C HIS A 388 -31.71 14.51 10.34
N PRO A 389 -32.35 14.87 9.21
CA PRO A 389 -31.75 15.80 8.27
C PRO A 389 -31.73 17.22 8.87
N ALA A 390 -30.54 17.82 8.92
CA ALA A 390 -30.38 19.24 9.23
C ALA A 390 -30.59 20.12 7.98
N ARG A 391 -30.10 19.65 6.82
CA ARG A 391 -30.23 20.36 5.55
C ARG A 391 -30.75 19.42 4.46
N ILE A 392 -31.86 19.82 3.83
CA ILE A 392 -32.43 19.14 2.67
C ILE A 392 -32.11 19.97 1.41
N PHE A 393 -31.27 19.41 0.54
CA PHE A 393 -30.77 20.02 -0.69
C PHE A 393 -30.41 18.96 -1.74
N GLN A 394 -29.77 19.35 -2.85
CA GLN A 394 -29.56 18.53 -4.07
C GLN A 394 -30.89 18.09 -4.69
N CYS A 395 -31.68 19.08 -5.09
CA CYS A 395 -32.95 18.89 -5.76
C CYS A 395 -32.92 19.69 -7.07
N ALA A 396 -33.05 19.03 -8.21
CA ALA A 396 -33.14 19.71 -9.51
C ALA A 396 -34.40 20.61 -9.56
N HIS A 397 -35.47 20.23 -8.84
CA HIS A 397 -36.68 21.04 -8.72
C HIS A 397 -37.08 21.31 -7.26
N PRO A 398 -37.53 22.54 -6.89
CA PRO A 398 -37.95 22.87 -5.52
C PRO A 398 -39.05 21.97 -4.94
N ARG A 399 -39.88 21.35 -5.80
CA ARG A 399 -40.92 20.39 -5.38
C ARG A 399 -40.34 19.13 -4.75
N ALA A 400 -39.20 18.62 -5.24
CA ALA A 400 -38.54 17.44 -4.68
C ALA A 400 -38.11 17.70 -3.23
N CYS A 401 -37.43 18.83 -3.00
CA CYS A 401 -37.03 19.25 -1.66
C CYS A 401 -38.24 19.54 -0.75
N ARG A 402 -39.34 20.09 -1.28
CA ARG A 402 -40.57 20.27 -0.50
C ARG A 402 -41.18 18.94 -0.06
N ALA A 403 -41.22 17.94 -0.95
CA ALA A 403 -41.73 16.60 -0.62
C ALA A 403 -40.93 15.93 0.51
N GLN A 404 -39.60 16.04 0.48
CA GLN A 404 -38.75 15.57 1.58
C GLN A 404 -38.99 16.34 2.88
N ARG A 405 -39.14 17.67 2.82
CA ARG A 405 -39.41 18.51 4.02
C ARG A 405 -40.78 18.27 4.63
N SER A 406 -41.78 17.88 3.85
CA SER A 406 -43.10 17.52 4.36
C SER A 406 -43.11 16.14 5.01
N LEU A 407 -42.21 15.23 4.59
CA LEU A 407 -42.15 13.88 5.13
C LEU A 407 -41.25 13.77 6.37
N PHE A 408 -40.02 14.31 6.29
CA PHE A 408 -39.02 14.08 7.33
C PHE A 408 -39.11 15.07 8.48
N ARG A 409 -39.00 14.56 9.71
CA ARG A 409 -38.73 15.39 10.89
C ARG A 409 -37.29 15.90 10.83
N ARG A 410 -37.13 17.22 10.79
CA ARG A 410 -35.84 17.93 10.70
C ARG A 410 -35.45 18.54 12.03
N VAL A 411 -34.17 18.86 12.17
CA VAL A 411 -33.59 19.65 13.28
C VAL A 411 -32.72 20.78 12.71
N PRO A 412 -32.41 21.84 13.48
CA PRO A 412 -31.38 22.80 13.09
C PRO A 412 -30.01 22.13 12.94
N TRP A 413 -29.09 22.80 12.25
CA TRP A 413 -27.69 22.36 12.21
C TRP A 413 -27.15 22.15 13.63
N GLN A 414 -26.42 21.06 13.82
CA GLN A 414 -25.86 20.69 15.12
C GLN A 414 -24.36 20.98 15.14
N ASP A 415 -23.82 21.11 16.34
CA ASP A 415 -22.38 21.12 16.54
C ASP A 415 -21.73 19.91 15.86
N ALA A 416 -20.58 20.11 15.23
CA ALA A 416 -19.91 19.09 14.44
C ALA A 416 -19.54 17.86 15.28
N ASP A 417 -19.37 18.02 16.59
CA ASP A 417 -18.95 16.99 17.55
C ASP A 417 -20.10 16.49 18.43
N ALA A 418 -21.35 16.93 18.15
CA ALA A 418 -22.54 16.46 18.87
C ALA A 418 -22.69 14.93 18.86
N ALA A 419 -22.16 14.27 17.82
CA ALA A 419 -22.15 12.80 17.70
C ALA A 419 -21.36 12.11 18.82
N PHE A 420 -20.35 12.76 19.42
CA PHE A 420 -19.52 12.17 20.47
C PHE A 420 -20.30 11.90 21.76
N LYS A 421 -21.52 12.43 21.88
CA LYS A 421 -22.38 12.26 23.05
C LYS A 421 -23.29 11.03 22.97
N ALA A 422 -23.23 10.26 21.88
CA ALA A 422 -24.04 9.07 21.66
C ALA A 422 -23.20 7.80 21.67
N LYS A 423 -23.75 6.68 22.18
CA LYS A 423 -23.04 5.40 22.17
C LYS A 423 -22.88 4.83 20.77
N LEU A 424 -23.88 4.99 19.91
CA LEU A 424 -23.83 4.56 18.52
C LEU A 424 -23.89 5.79 17.60
N VAL A 425 -23.04 5.82 16.57
CA VAL A 425 -23.01 6.89 15.56
C VAL A 425 -23.06 6.27 14.17
N PHE A 426 -23.84 6.86 13.27
CA PHE A 426 -23.93 6.35 11.90
C PHE A 426 -23.03 7.15 10.95
N ASP A 427 -22.23 6.44 10.17
CA ASP A 427 -21.44 6.97 9.07
C ASP A 427 -21.94 6.39 7.75
N LEU A 428 -22.14 7.26 6.76
CA LEU A 428 -22.62 6.85 5.45
C LEU A 428 -22.14 7.80 4.37
N ASP A 429 -21.97 7.23 3.17
CA ASP A 429 -21.54 7.94 1.97
C ASP A 429 -22.34 9.22 1.74
N GLY A 430 -21.67 10.22 1.16
CA GLY A 430 -22.27 11.43 0.62
C GLY A 430 -22.35 11.32 -0.89
N ASN A 431 -21.89 12.37 -1.58
CA ASN A 431 -21.60 12.26 -3.01
C ASN A 431 -20.41 11.32 -3.24
N GLY A 432 -19.43 11.37 -2.32
CA GLY A 432 -18.31 10.43 -2.21
C GLY A 432 -18.18 9.94 -0.76
N ILE A 433 -16.94 9.84 -0.27
CA ILE A 433 -16.62 9.40 1.10
C ILE A 433 -17.16 10.37 2.16
N SER A 434 -17.28 9.88 3.40
CA SER A 434 -17.67 10.70 4.55
C SER A 434 -16.44 11.20 5.31
N GLY A 435 -16.12 12.50 5.21
CA GLY A 435 -15.02 13.13 5.96
C GLY A 435 -15.16 13.04 7.48
N ARG A 436 -16.35 12.68 8.01
CA ARG A 436 -16.58 12.53 9.46
C ARG A 436 -16.02 11.23 10.03
N PHE A 437 -15.70 10.24 9.20
CA PHE A 437 -15.46 8.88 9.67
C PHE A 437 -14.35 8.79 10.73
N TYR A 438 -13.25 9.52 10.55
CA TYR A 438 -12.08 9.44 11.46
C TYR A 438 -12.38 9.98 12.84
N LYS A 439 -13.01 11.16 12.93
CA LYS A 439 -13.37 11.69 14.24
C LYS A 439 -14.44 10.87 14.95
N LEU A 440 -15.35 10.23 14.20
CA LEU A 440 -16.31 9.30 14.77
C LEU A 440 -15.60 8.06 15.33
N LEU A 441 -14.64 7.50 14.60
CA LEU A 441 -13.83 6.36 15.05
C LEU A 441 -13.03 6.69 16.32
N ALA A 442 -12.49 7.90 16.41
CA ALA A 442 -11.76 8.39 17.58
C ALA A 442 -12.66 8.67 18.81
N SER A 443 -13.96 8.94 18.61
CA SER A 443 -14.88 9.45 19.63
C SER A 443 -15.34 8.46 20.70
N GLY A 444 -14.73 7.28 20.82
CA GLY A 444 -15.14 6.27 21.79
C GLY A 444 -16.62 5.84 21.67
N SER A 445 -17.19 6.00 20.48
CA SER A 445 -18.54 5.57 20.12
C SER A 445 -18.46 4.43 19.12
N VAL A 446 -19.48 3.57 19.06
CA VAL A 446 -19.55 2.53 18.01
C VAL A 446 -19.96 3.20 16.71
N VAL A 447 -19.09 3.13 15.70
CA VAL A 447 -19.39 3.62 14.36
C VAL A 447 -20.08 2.53 13.56
N LEU A 448 -21.31 2.77 13.12
CA LEU A 448 -22.01 1.95 12.13
C LEU A 448 -21.74 2.57 10.75
N LYS A 449 -20.97 1.91 9.88
CA LYS A 449 -20.55 2.44 8.57
C LYS A 449 -21.26 1.71 7.43
N MET A 450 -21.98 2.45 6.59
CA MET A 450 -22.50 1.97 5.30
C MET A 450 -21.77 2.69 4.17
N THR A 451 -21.13 1.92 3.28
CA THR A 451 -20.41 2.49 2.13
C THR A 451 -20.38 1.55 0.94
N VAL A 452 -20.31 2.11 -0.26
CA VAL A 452 -19.98 1.40 -1.52
C VAL A 452 -18.59 1.76 -2.04
N LEU A 453 -17.83 2.56 -1.28
CA LEU A 453 -16.53 3.09 -1.64
C LEU A 453 -15.44 2.37 -0.86
N ARG A 454 -14.35 2.07 -1.55
CA ARG A 454 -13.06 1.73 -0.96
C ARG A 454 -12.32 3.01 -0.62
N GLU A 455 -11.58 2.98 0.48
CA GLU A 455 -10.71 4.06 0.92
C GLU A 455 -9.32 3.49 1.25
N TRP A 456 -8.31 4.36 1.33
CA TRP A 456 -6.92 3.95 1.58
C TRP A 456 -6.73 3.09 2.86
N HIS A 457 -7.63 3.25 3.83
CA HIS A 457 -7.54 2.65 5.15
C HIS A 457 -8.20 1.27 5.27
N ASP A 458 -8.75 0.72 4.19
CA ASP A 458 -9.42 -0.59 4.21
C ASP A 458 -8.44 -1.72 4.58
N ASP A 459 -7.16 -1.57 4.23
CA ASP A 459 -6.10 -2.50 4.63
C ASP A 459 -5.80 -2.43 6.14
N ARG A 460 -6.25 -1.37 6.82
CA ARG A 460 -5.84 -1.05 8.20
C ARG A 460 -6.97 -1.16 9.20
N LEU A 461 -8.22 -0.94 8.78
CA LEU A 461 -9.37 -1.12 9.64
C LEU A 461 -9.96 -2.53 9.50
N ARG A 462 -10.43 -3.10 10.60
CA ARG A 462 -11.12 -4.39 10.58
C ARG A 462 -12.58 -4.21 10.97
N PRO A 463 -13.53 -4.55 10.06
CA PRO A 463 -14.94 -4.53 10.39
C PRO A 463 -15.20 -5.47 11.57
N TRP A 464 -16.21 -5.14 12.36
CA TRP A 464 -16.56 -5.75 13.64
C TRP A 464 -15.54 -5.58 14.76
N VAL A 465 -14.28 -5.22 14.50
CA VAL A 465 -13.30 -4.89 15.55
C VAL A 465 -13.28 -3.39 15.83
N HIS A 466 -13.13 -2.58 14.79
CA HIS A 466 -12.97 -1.12 14.92
C HIS A 466 -14.27 -0.36 14.65
N TYR A 467 -15.16 -0.93 13.83
CA TYR A 467 -16.44 -0.35 13.47
C TYR A 467 -17.41 -1.47 13.03
N VAL A 468 -18.70 -1.17 12.96
CA VAL A 468 -19.74 -2.12 12.54
C VAL A 468 -20.10 -1.85 11.08
N PRO A 469 -19.78 -2.75 10.13
CA PRO A 469 -20.20 -2.58 8.74
C PRO A 469 -21.72 -2.78 8.61
N VAL A 470 -22.35 -1.94 7.80
CA VAL A 470 -23.79 -1.98 7.53
C VAL A 470 -24.01 -2.13 6.03
N SER A 471 -24.87 -3.07 5.66
CA SER A 471 -25.28 -3.33 4.29
C SER A 471 -25.92 -2.09 3.66
N VAL A 472 -25.82 -1.95 2.33
CA VAL A 472 -26.53 -0.90 1.57
C VAL A 472 -28.05 -0.98 1.78
N GLY A 473 -28.56 -2.18 2.07
CA GLY A 473 -29.94 -2.44 2.43
C GLY A 473 -30.35 -1.84 3.78
N MET A 474 -29.45 -1.80 4.76
CA MET A 474 -29.64 -1.35 6.15
C MET A 474 -30.72 -2.13 6.92
N GLY A 475 -31.14 -3.30 6.42
CA GLY A 475 -32.22 -4.09 7.02
C GLY A 475 -31.88 -4.67 8.40
N GLU A 476 -30.59 -4.75 8.72
CA GLU A 476 -30.06 -5.22 10.00
C GLU A 476 -30.03 -4.13 11.09
N VAL A 477 -30.08 -2.85 10.73
CA VAL A 477 -29.90 -1.73 11.66
C VAL A 477 -30.85 -1.79 12.86
N PRO A 478 -32.16 -2.07 12.70
CA PRO A 478 -33.08 -2.20 13.83
C PRO A 478 -32.66 -3.21 14.88
N GLU A 479 -32.24 -4.40 14.46
CA GLU A 479 -31.78 -5.45 15.38
C GLU A 479 -30.41 -5.10 15.98
N VAL A 480 -29.45 -4.62 15.18
CA VAL A 480 -28.11 -4.28 15.67
C VAL A 480 -28.18 -3.19 16.74
N VAL A 481 -28.97 -2.13 16.51
CA VAL A 481 -29.16 -1.04 17.49
C VAL A 481 -29.85 -1.54 18.75
N ARG A 482 -30.95 -2.31 18.60
CA ARG A 482 -31.68 -2.91 19.74
C ARG A 482 -30.76 -3.81 20.56
N TRP A 483 -30.02 -4.70 19.91
CA TRP A 483 -29.13 -5.65 20.56
C TRP A 483 -28.03 -4.93 21.33
N PHE A 484 -27.33 -3.99 20.71
CA PHE A 484 -26.25 -3.22 21.33
C PHE A 484 -26.69 -2.38 22.54
N LEU A 485 -27.90 -1.81 22.52
CA LEU A 485 -28.33 -0.88 23.57
C LEU A 485 -29.19 -1.55 24.65
N GLU A 486 -30.04 -2.52 24.29
CA GLU A 486 -31.03 -3.07 25.21
C GLU A 486 -30.58 -4.39 25.85
N THR A 487 -29.76 -5.20 25.19
CA THR A 487 -29.28 -6.48 25.76
C THR A 487 -28.01 -6.30 26.58
N ARG A 488 -27.81 -7.15 27.60
CA ARG A 488 -26.59 -7.10 28.43
C ARG A 488 -25.35 -7.37 27.59
N ARG A 489 -25.34 -8.48 26.84
CA ARG A 489 -24.18 -8.90 26.07
C ARG A 489 -23.89 -7.95 24.91
N GLY A 490 -24.93 -7.47 24.22
CA GLY A 490 -24.75 -6.46 23.19
C GLY A 490 -24.14 -5.16 23.72
N ARG A 491 -24.49 -4.70 24.92
CA ARG A 491 -23.83 -3.52 25.53
C ARG A 491 -22.35 -3.74 25.84
N GLU A 492 -21.97 -4.95 26.25
CA GLU A 492 -20.57 -5.32 26.49
C GLU A 492 -19.80 -5.31 25.16
N VAL A 493 -20.32 -5.98 24.12
CA VAL A 493 -19.70 -6.00 22.79
C VAL A 493 -19.64 -4.60 22.16
N ALA A 494 -20.70 -3.80 22.29
CA ALA A 494 -20.71 -2.41 21.81
C ALA A 494 -19.57 -1.60 22.43
N ARG A 495 -19.36 -1.74 23.74
CA ARG A 495 -18.26 -1.07 24.43
C ARG A 495 -16.91 -1.55 23.90
N GLU A 496 -16.72 -2.86 23.73
CA GLU A 496 -15.47 -3.42 23.22
C GLU A 496 -15.16 -2.93 21.79
N VAL A 497 -16.16 -2.80 20.91
CA VAL A 497 -15.98 -2.24 19.55
C VAL A 497 -15.62 -0.76 19.60
N ALA A 498 -16.30 0.02 20.45
CA ALA A 498 -16.02 1.46 20.61
C ALA A 498 -14.61 1.71 21.16
N GLU A 499 -14.18 0.92 22.15
CA GLU A 499 -12.82 0.95 22.70
C GLU A 499 -11.80 0.50 21.65
N GLY A 500 -12.08 -0.58 20.92
CA GLY A 500 -11.21 -1.08 19.84
C GLY A 500 -11.02 -0.08 18.70
N GLY A 501 -12.08 0.59 18.26
CA GLY A 501 -12.00 1.67 17.26
C GLY A 501 -11.15 2.84 17.72
N ARG A 502 -11.37 3.31 18.96
CA ARG A 502 -10.62 4.43 19.55
C ARG A 502 -9.14 4.09 19.79
N GLU A 503 -8.86 2.92 20.36
CA GLU A 503 -7.48 2.45 20.60
C GLU A 503 -6.74 2.32 19.27
N TRP A 504 -7.35 1.66 18.29
CA TRP A 504 -6.71 1.47 16.99
C TRP A 504 -6.50 2.79 16.25
N PHE A 505 -7.42 3.75 16.36
CA PHE A 505 -7.21 5.08 15.81
C PHE A 505 -5.92 5.73 16.34
N GLY A 506 -5.68 5.60 17.65
CA GLY A 506 -4.45 6.07 18.31
C GLY A 506 -3.19 5.26 18.01
N ARG A 507 -3.27 4.15 17.27
CA ARG A 507 -2.16 3.22 17.05
C ARG A 507 -1.82 2.95 15.58
N GLY A 508 -2.83 2.79 14.72
CA GLY A 508 -2.68 2.42 13.31
C GLY A 508 -3.26 3.42 12.32
N MET A 509 -3.84 4.52 12.81
CA MET A 509 -4.44 5.60 12.01
C MET A 509 -3.87 6.98 12.36
N ARG A 510 -2.72 7.04 13.04
CA ARG A 510 -2.04 8.29 13.40
C ARG A 510 -1.58 9.02 12.15
N GLU A 511 -1.30 10.31 12.25
CA GLU A 511 -0.74 11.10 11.14
C GLU A 511 0.51 10.44 10.52
N VAL A 512 1.39 9.90 11.36
CA VAL A 512 2.58 9.14 10.91
C VAL A 512 2.22 7.86 10.17
N ASP A 513 1.12 7.20 10.55
CA ASP A 513 0.64 6.00 9.88
C ASP A 513 0.04 6.35 8.50
N VAL A 514 -0.59 7.53 8.36
CA VAL A 514 -1.06 8.06 7.08
C VAL A 514 0.12 8.40 6.17
N LYS A 515 1.16 9.04 6.72
CA LYS A 515 2.42 9.31 6.03
C LYS A 515 3.07 8.03 5.52
N ILE A 516 3.14 6.98 6.32
CA ILE A 516 3.72 5.68 5.93
C ILE A 516 2.99 5.11 4.70
N TYR A 517 1.66 5.19 4.67
CA TYR A 517 0.89 4.78 3.50
C TYR A 517 1.18 5.65 2.27
N LEU A 518 1.23 6.97 2.42
CA LEU A 518 1.55 7.87 1.32
C LEU A 518 2.99 7.69 0.82
N TRP A 519 3.94 7.34 1.69
CA TRP A 519 5.29 7.02 1.23
C TRP A 519 5.27 5.73 0.38
N SER A 520 4.41 4.77 0.69
CA SER A 520 4.19 3.59 -0.16
C SER A 520 3.61 3.90 -1.54
N PHE A 521 3.09 5.13 -1.78
CA PHE A 521 2.62 5.61 -3.10
C PHE A 521 3.78 6.00 -4.04
N PHE A 522 5.03 6.00 -3.58
CA PHE A 522 6.19 6.28 -4.44
C PHE A 522 6.88 5.04 -5.06
N PRO A 523 6.18 3.95 -5.50
CA PRO A 523 6.83 2.94 -6.30
C PRO A 523 6.81 3.40 -7.76
N TYR A 524 7.95 3.91 -8.24
CA TYR A 524 8.50 3.69 -9.59
C TYR A 524 9.27 4.92 -10.10
N TYR A 525 10.57 4.73 -10.27
CA TYR A 525 11.37 5.43 -11.25
C TYR A 525 11.43 4.51 -12.48
N PRO A 526 10.74 4.81 -13.59
CA PRO A 526 11.07 4.14 -14.84
C PRO A 526 12.52 4.41 -15.18
N ALA A 527 13.26 3.38 -15.59
CA ALA A 527 14.55 3.57 -16.25
C ALA A 527 14.42 4.39 -17.55
N GLU A 528 13.22 4.45 -18.14
CA GLU A 528 12.91 5.27 -19.31
C GLU A 528 13.03 6.76 -19.02
N GLY A 529 13.90 7.43 -19.78
CA GLY A 529 14.18 8.87 -19.67
C GLY A 529 15.23 9.24 -18.63
N GLN A 530 15.74 8.27 -17.85
CA GLN A 530 16.92 8.48 -17.03
C GLN A 530 18.16 8.24 -17.88
N SER A 531 19.01 9.24 -17.93
CA SER A 531 20.33 9.12 -18.51
C SER A 531 21.34 8.96 -17.39
N SER A 532 22.25 8.00 -17.53
CA SER A 532 23.31 7.74 -16.56
C SER A 532 24.67 7.85 -17.23
N ILE A 533 25.69 8.13 -16.42
CA ILE A 533 27.08 7.91 -16.85
C ILE A 533 27.52 6.46 -16.62
N GLN A 534 26.77 5.71 -15.79
CA GLN A 534 27.05 4.31 -15.47
C GLN A 534 26.42 3.39 -16.51
N ARG A 535 27.14 2.34 -16.91
CA ARG A 535 26.62 1.28 -17.77
C ARG A 535 25.54 0.48 -17.04
N HIS A 536 24.47 0.14 -17.75
CA HIS A 536 23.32 -0.55 -17.15
C HIS A 536 23.60 -2.04 -16.95
N TRP A 537 23.17 -2.54 -15.80
CA TRP A 537 23.22 -3.95 -15.40
C TRP A 537 21.85 -4.43 -14.91
N ALA A 538 21.59 -5.73 -15.00
CA ALA A 538 20.26 -6.31 -14.79
C ALA A 538 19.97 -6.65 -13.33
N ASP A 539 20.97 -7.10 -12.58
CA ASP A 539 20.82 -7.44 -11.17
C ASP A 539 22.14 -7.34 -10.38
N PHE A 540 22.04 -7.37 -9.05
CA PHE A 540 23.16 -7.18 -8.12
C PHE A 540 23.88 -8.47 -7.74
N ARG A 541 23.63 -9.60 -8.43
CA ARG A 541 24.28 -10.88 -8.09
C ARG A 541 25.77 -10.84 -8.42
N PRO A 542 26.61 -11.51 -7.63
CA PRO A 542 28.03 -11.56 -7.93
C PRO A 542 28.31 -12.34 -9.22
N ILE A 543 29.31 -11.88 -9.96
CA ILE A 543 29.97 -12.73 -10.95
C ILE A 543 30.96 -13.60 -10.18
N THR A 544 30.82 -14.92 -10.26
CA THR A 544 31.73 -15.88 -9.58
C THR A 544 32.71 -16.55 -10.54
N ASN A 545 32.45 -16.47 -11.85
CA ASN A 545 33.36 -16.97 -12.87
C ASN A 545 34.09 -15.80 -13.56
N PRO A 546 35.37 -15.55 -13.21
CA PRO A 546 36.11 -14.40 -13.75
C PRO A 546 36.50 -14.53 -15.23
N THR A 547 36.22 -15.67 -15.87
CA THR A 547 36.52 -15.87 -17.29
C THR A 547 35.41 -15.36 -18.22
N LEU A 548 34.25 -14.98 -17.67
CA LEU A 548 33.11 -14.52 -18.45
C LEU A 548 33.30 -13.08 -18.96
N PRO A 549 32.83 -12.75 -20.18
CA PRO A 549 32.88 -11.39 -20.72
C PRO A 549 32.18 -10.35 -19.84
N THR A 550 31.17 -10.76 -19.08
CA THR A 550 30.42 -9.92 -18.13
C THR A 550 31.33 -9.34 -17.04
N LEU A 551 32.50 -9.93 -16.78
CA LEU A 551 33.45 -9.39 -15.80
C LEU A 551 33.94 -7.97 -16.17
N ALA A 552 33.94 -7.61 -17.46
CA ALA A 552 34.42 -6.29 -17.89
C ALA A 552 33.57 -5.14 -17.32
N CYS A 553 32.24 -5.19 -17.45
CA CYS A 553 31.34 -4.10 -17.03
C CYS A 553 29.95 -4.59 -16.57
N ASN A 554 29.90 -5.73 -15.88
CA ASN A 554 28.69 -6.42 -15.44
C ASN A 554 27.81 -6.95 -16.59
N ASP A 555 26.63 -7.47 -16.27
CA ASP A 555 25.66 -8.08 -17.18
C ASP A 555 24.34 -7.28 -17.21
N PRO A 556 23.86 -6.79 -18.38
CA PRO A 556 24.48 -6.87 -19.70
C PRO A 556 25.64 -5.89 -19.94
N GLY A 557 25.87 -4.95 -19.02
CA GLY A 557 26.90 -3.91 -19.19
C GLY A 557 26.62 -2.98 -20.36
N THR A 558 25.33 -2.70 -20.61
CA THR A 558 24.84 -1.86 -21.72
C THR A 558 25.46 -0.46 -21.60
N PRO A 559 25.93 0.13 -22.71
CA PRO A 559 26.52 1.47 -22.70
C PRO A 559 25.61 2.53 -22.06
N ALA A 560 26.23 3.45 -21.34
CA ALA A 560 25.56 4.60 -20.72
C ALA A 560 25.24 5.67 -21.77
N GLU A 561 24.22 6.48 -21.52
CA GLU A 561 23.77 7.54 -22.42
C GLU A 561 24.59 8.83 -22.29
N GLU A 562 25.21 9.05 -21.12
CA GLU A 562 25.95 10.27 -20.78
C GLU A 562 27.39 9.98 -20.38
N TYR A 563 28.20 11.03 -20.24
CA TYR A 563 29.53 10.97 -19.66
C TYR A 563 29.73 12.11 -18.66
N ALA A 564 30.57 11.90 -17.65
CA ALA A 564 30.99 12.96 -16.73
C ALA A 564 32.31 13.56 -17.16
N THR A 565 32.40 14.90 -17.22
CA THR A 565 33.69 15.57 -17.43
C THR A 565 34.49 15.60 -16.13
N VAL A 566 35.74 15.15 -16.17
CA VAL A 566 36.64 15.13 -15.02
C VAL A 566 38.01 15.69 -15.40
N ALA A 567 38.58 16.57 -14.58
CA ALA A 567 39.94 17.03 -14.78
C ALA A 567 40.93 15.93 -14.35
N ALA A 568 42.00 15.73 -15.11
CA ALA A 568 43.14 14.94 -14.65
C ALA A 568 43.66 15.51 -13.31
N GLY A 569 43.97 14.63 -12.35
CA GLY A 569 44.33 15.01 -10.98
C GLY A 569 43.15 15.25 -10.04
N ALA A 570 41.91 15.28 -10.52
CA ALA A 570 40.72 15.36 -9.67
C ALA A 570 40.43 14.02 -8.98
N THR A 571 39.71 14.07 -7.87
CA THR A 571 39.23 12.89 -7.15
C THR A 571 37.79 12.59 -7.55
N ILE A 572 37.52 11.32 -7.84
CA ILE A 572 36.18 10.75 -8.06
C ILE A 572 35.82 9.98 -6.78
N GLU A 573 34.63 10.22 -6.24
CA GLU A 573 34.09 9.42 -5.13
C GLU A 573 33.03 8.46 -5.65
N ALA A 574 33.25 7.16 -5.43
CA ALA A 574 32.26 6.12 -5.68
C ALA A 574 31.45 5.84 -4.40
N TYR A 575 30.14 5.59 -4.57
CA TYR A 575 29.20 5.35 -3.48
C TYR A 575 28.56 3.95 -3.60
N TYR A 576 28.69 3.12 -2.56
CA TYR A 576 28.23 1.73 -2.54
C TYR A 576 27.15 1.51 -1.46
N ARG A 577 26.05 2.26 -1.57
CA ARG A 577 25.02 2.29 -0.52
C ARG A 577 24.49 0.89 -0.20
N GLY A 578 24.50 0.52 1.08
CA GLY A 578 23.95 -0.75 1.55
C GLY A 578 24.83 -1.97 1.30
N TRP A 579 26.12 -1.79 0.96
CA TRP A 579 27.06 -2.88 0.78
C TRP A 579 27.17 -3.76 2.05
N PRO A 580 26.92 -5.08 1.96
CA PRO A 580 26.77 -5.93 3.14
C PRO A 580 28.05 -6.66 3.58
N HIS A 581 29.14 -6.56 2.81
CA HIS A 581 30.37 -7.33 3.02
C HIS A 581 31.53 -6.44 3.47
N ASP A 582 32.32 -6.89 4.43
CA ASP A 582 33.46 -6.14 4.97
C ASP A 582 34.81 -6.84 4.72
N ILE A 583 34.82 -8.03 4.11
CA ILE A 583 36.02 -8.80 3.76
C ILE A 583 36.20 -8.80 2.24
N GLY A 584 37.23 -8.11 1.77
CA GLY A 584 37.57 -8.10 0.36
C GLY A 584 38.32 -6.86 -0.12
N ALA A 585 38.68 -6.90 -1.39
CA ALA A 585 39.45 -5.84 -2.03
C ALA A 585 38.57 -4.87 -2.81
N ILE A 586 39.15 -3.71 -3.12
CA ILE A 586 38.63 -2.71 -4.04
C ILE A 586 39.72 -2.45 -5.07
N VAL A 587 39.38 -2.52 -6.36
CA VAL A 587 40.29 -2.22 -7.45
C VAL A 587 39.61 -1.27 -8.43
N VAL A 588 40.30 -0.18 -8.79
CA VAL A 588 39.77 0.81 -9.73
C VAL A 588 40.61 0.81 -10.99
N TRP A 589 39.93 0.60 -12.11
CA TRP A 589 40.52 0.49 -13.44
C TRP A 589 40.06 1.64 -14.32
N MET A 590 40.88 1.97 -15.32
CA MET A 590 40.47 2.81 -16.45
C MET A 590 40.80 2.14 -17.79
N ALA A 591 40.04 2.49 -18.83
CA ALA A 591 40.30 2.08 -20.21
C ALA A 591 40.03 3.25 -21.18
N TYR A 592 40.98 3.54 -22.07
CA TYR A 592 40.81 4.61 -23.07
C TYR A 592 39.89 4.17 -24.21
N CYS A 593 38.81 4.91 -24.42
CA CYS A 593 37.82 4.62 -25.46
C CYS A 593 38.12 5.34 -26.77
N GLY A 594 38.62 6.57 -26.71
CA GLY A 594 38.83 7.39 -27.91
C GLY A 594 38.99 8.89 -27.62
N ALA A 595 39.20 9.65 -28.68
CA ALA A 595 39.40 11.10 -28.61
C ALA A 595 38.09 11.91 -28.55
N GLU A 596 36.94 11.27 -28.75
CA GLU A 596 35.62 11.91 -28.72
C GLU A 596 34.88 11.53 -27.42
N PRO A 597 34.11 12.45 -26.79
CA PRO A 597 33.45 12.18 -25.51
C PRO A 597 32.54 10.95 -25.48
N THR A 598 31.86 10.67 -26.60
CA THR A 598 30.92 9.54 -26.73
C THR A 598 31.59 8.23 -27.15
N ALA A 599 32.91 8.19 -27.31
CA ALA A 599 33.61 7.00 -27.82
C ALA A 599 33.43 5.76 -26.94
N CYS A 600 33.14 5.91 -25.65
CA CYS A 600 32.88 4.78 -24.75
C CYS A 600 31.55 4.07 -25.03
N ALA A 601 30.64 4.66 -25.81
CA ALA A 601 29.37 4.04 -26.17
C ALA A 601 29.55 2.80 -27.06
N SER A 602 30.57 2.80 -27.93
CA SER A 602 30.88 1.68 -28.83
C SER A 602 32.13 0.89 -28.40
N PHE A 603 32.72 1.21 -27.25
CA PHE A 603 33.94 0.58 -26.78
C PHE A 603 33.68 -0.86 -26.27
N ASN A 604 34.41 -1.82 -26.84
CA ASN A 604 34.48 -3.20 -26.36
C ASN A 604 35.69 -3.37 -25.43
N GLY A 605 35.43 -3.52 -24.13
CA GLY A 605 36.45 -3.74 -23.11
C GLY A 605 36.89 -5.19 -22.93
N THR A 606 36.27 -6.15 -23.62
CA THR A 606 36.52 -7.59 -23.41
C THR A 606 37.69 -8.14 -24.25
N GLU A 607 38.17 -7.38 -25.23
CA GLU A 607 39.18 -7.84 -26.19
C GLU A 607 40.55 -7.18 -25.99
N GLY A 608 41.54 -8.01 -25.67
CA GLY A 608 42.94 -7.61 -25.52
C GLY A 608 43.24 -6.89 -24.20
N ARG A 609 44.47 -6.38 -24.07
CA ARG A 609 44.92 -5.67 -22.85
C ARG A 609 44.51 -4.20 -22.95
N ARG A 610 43.35 -3.86 -22.39
CA ARG A 610 42.69 -2.55 -22.53
C ARG A 610 42.57 -1.77 -21.23
N TRP A 611 42.75 -2.42 -20.10
CA TRP A 611 42.51 -1.85 -18.77
C TRP A 611 43.82 -1.58 -18.05
N PHE A 612 43.89 -0.55 -17.24
CA PHE A 612 45.02 -0.29 -16.33
C PHE A 612 44.49 0.14 -14.96
N LYS A 613 45.19 -0.20 -13.87
CA LYS A 613 44.78 0.19 -12.52
C LYS A 613 45.17 1.64 -12.24
N ILE A 614 44.28 2.40 -11.60
CA ILE A 614 44.57 3.73 -11.08
C ILE A 614 44.54 3.77 -9.55
N ASP A 615 43.93 2.77 -8.92
CA ASP A 615 43.92 2.59 -7.47
C ASP A 615 43.62 1.14 -7.09
N GLN A 616 44.09 0.72 -5.92
CA GLN A 616 43.82 -0.61 -5.39
C GLN A 616 44.01 -0.65 -3.86
N ALA A 617 43.15 -1.40 -3.17
CA ALA A 617 43.31 -1.65 -1.74
C ALA A 617 42.77 -3.05 -1.36
N GLY A 618 43.52 -3.77 -0.53
CA GLY A 618 43.21 -5.14 -0.08
C GLY A 618 43.14 -5.21 1.44
N LEU A 619 43.94 -6.09 2.05
CA LEU A 619 44.12 -6.12 3.50
C LEU A 619 45.00 -4.93 3.96
N LEU A 620 44.47 -4.07 4.83
CA LEU A 620 45.15 -2.86 5.31
C LEU A 620 45.91 -3.10 6.63
N SER A 621 45.38 -3.94 7.52
CA SER A 621 46.03 -4.30 8.78
C SER A 621 45.41 -5.58 9.38
N GLY A 622 46.15 -6.24 10.28
CA GLY A 622 45.68 -7.46 10.95
C GLY A 622 45.93 -8.73 10.14
N THR A 623 45.14 -9.78 10.39
CA THR A 623 45.21 -11.06 9.67
C THR A 623 44.14 -11.12 8.57
N LEU A 624 44.21 -12.07 7.64
CA LEU A 624 43.16 -12.23 6.62
C LEU A 624 41.77 -12.38 7.25
N ARG A 625 41.67 -13.14 8.35
CA ARG A 625 40.38 -13.42 9.00
C ARG A 625 39.82 -12.23 9.79
N GLU A 626 40.65 -11.55 10.57
CA GLU A 626 40.19 -10.55 11.57
C GLU A 626 40.63 -9.12 11.25
N GLY A 627 41.36 -8.94 10.16
CA GLY A 627 41.94 -7.67 9.76
C GLY A 627 40.94 -6.64 9.23
N VAL A 628 41.48 -5.45 8.96
CA VAL A 628 40.74 -4.36 8.31
C VAL A 628 41.00 -4.46 6.81
N TRP A 629 39.98 -4.88 6.07
CA TRP A 629 39.99 -4.90 4.61
C TRP A 629 39.52 -3.56 4.02
N ALA A 630 39.87 -3.29 2.77
CA ALA A 630 39.43 -2.09 2.05
C ALA A 630 37.90 -1.93 2.04
N GLN A 631 37.15 -3.03 1.89
CA GLN A 631 35.68 -2.99 1.97
C GLN A 631 35.18 -2.56 3.36
N ARG A 632 35.80 -3.02 4.45
CA ARG A 632 35.48 -2.57 5.81
C ARG A 632 35.71 -1.07 5.99
N GLU A 633 36.82 -0.56 5.47
CA GLU A 633 37.13 0.87 5.51
C GLU A 633 36.14 1.68 4.67
N MET A 634 35.78 1.20 3.47
CA MET A 634 34.77 1.82 2.61
C MET A 634 33.40 1.90 3.31
N VAL A 635 32.95 0.82 3.97
CA VAL A 635 31.72 0.82 4.78
C VAL A 635 31.81 1.83 5.92
N ALA A 636 32.94 1.87 6.64
CA ALA A 636 33.16 2.82 7.74
C ALA A 636 33.17 4.29 7.28
N ARG A 637 33.56 4.55 6.02
CA ARG A 637 33.54 5.87 5.38
C ARG A 637 32.18 6.18 4.75
N ASN A 638 31.09 5.72 5.35
CA ASN A 638 29.74 5.93 4.84
C ASN A 638 29.60 5.42 3.40
N TYR A 639 30.09 4.21 3.14
CA TYR A 639 30.01 3.53 1.85
C TYR A 639 30.72 4.27 0.69
N THR A 640 31.79 5.01 0.96
CA THR A 640 32.52 5.80 -0.04
C THR A 640 33.93 5.27 -0.30
N TRP A 641 34.36 5.35 -1.56
CA TRP A 641 35.77 5.16 -1.93
C TRP A 641 36.22 6.23 -2.93
N GLY A 642 37.20 7.04 -2.52
CA GLY A 642 37.74 8.13 -3.32
C GLY A 642 38.99 7.71 -4.11
N VAL A 643 39.01 7.98 -5.40
CA VAL A 643 40.11 7.65 -6.31
C VAL A 643 40.57 8.88 -7.08
N ARG A 644 41.88 9.05 -7.25
CA ARG A 644 42.44 10.19 -7.98
C ARG A 644 42.70 9.82 -9.44
N VAL A 645 42.17 10.62 -10.37
CA VAL A 645 42.48 10.49 -11.79
C VAL A 645 43.96 10.86 -12.02
N PRO A 646 44.77 10.03 -12.70
CA PRO A 646 46.18 10.34 -12.94
C PRO A 646 46.38 11.68 -13.64
N GLU A 647 47.25 12.54 -13.12
CA GLU A 647 47.46 13.91 -13.64
C GLU A 647 48.04 13.91 -15.07
N ARG A 648 48.90 12.93 -15.36
CA ARG A 648 49.61 12.84 -16.64
C ARG A 648 48.81 12.15 -17.73
N LEU A 649 47.59 11.68 -17.42
CA LEU A 649 46.74 10.93 -18.35
C LEU A 649 46.46 11.73 -19.62
N LYS A 650 46.50 11.05 -20.76
CA LYS A 650 46.03 11.62 -22.02
C LYS A 650 44.57 12.07 -21.88
N SER A 651 44.24 13.26 -22.39
CA SER A 651 42.85 13.70 -22.44
C SER A 651 42.05 12.87 -23.45
N GLY A 652 40.78 12.58 -23.14
CA GLY A 652 39.90 11.80 -23.99
C GLY A 652 38.81 11.07 -23.21
N ALA A 653 38.06 10.20 -23.89
CA ALA A 653 37.02 9.41 -23.26
C ALA A 653 37.59 8.14 -22.63
N TYR A 654 37.15 7.84 -21.41
CA TYR A 654 37.57 6.68 -20.64
C TYR A 654 36.37 5.98 -20.01
N LEU A 655 36.44 4.65 -19.92
CA LEU A 655 35.67 3.93 -18.90
C LEU A 655 36.45 3.98 -17.60
N ILE A 656 35.80 4.31 -16.49
CA ILE A 656 36.25 3.95 -15.16
C ILE A 656 35.48 2.71 -14.72
N ARG A 657 36.18 1.74 -14.13
CA ARG A 657 35.59 0.49 -13.62
C ARG A 657 35.98 0.31 -12.17
N HIS A 658 34.98 0.36 -11.31
CA HIS A 658 35.09 0.06 -9.89
C HIS A 658 34.76 -1.40 -9.66
N GLU A 659 35.68 -2.15 -9.06
CA GLU A 659 35.47 -3.58 -8.80
C GLU A 659 35.65 -3.88 -7.32
N LEU A 660 34.57 -4.36 -6.71
CA LEU A 660 34.64 -5.00 -5.39
C LEU A 660 34.86 -6.50 -5.58
N ILE A 661 35.83 -7.05 -4.85
CA ILE A 661 36.13 -8.49 -4.82
C ILE A 661 35.88 -8.98 -3.40
N ALA A 662 34.72 -9.58 -3.15
CA ALA A 662 34.39 -10.13 -1.84
C ALA A 662 35.02 -11.53 -1.67
N LEU A 663 35.72 -11.72 -0.56
CA LEU A 663 36.52 -12.93 -0.28
C LEU A 663 36.00 -13.70 0.95
N HIS A 664 34.80 -13.37 1.40
CA HIS A 664 34.21 -13.93 2.61
C HIS A 664 33.68 -15.36 2.42
N VAL A 665 33.44 -15.79 1.17
CA VAL A 665 33.00 -17.15 0.83
C VAL A 665 34.23 -18.01 0.51
N PRO A 666 34.46 -19.13 1.23
CA PRO A 666 35.58 -20.01 0.97
C PRO A 666 35.62 -20.51 -0.49
N PHE A 667 36.79 -20.40 -1.12
CA PHE A 667 37.08 -20.89 -2.48
C PHE A 667 36.23 -20.27 -3.61
N THR A 668 35.37 -19.30 -3.32
CA THR A 668 34.42 -18.72 -4.27
C THR A 668 34.50 -17.20 -4.19
N PRO A 669 35.50 -16.57 -4.84
CA PRO A 669 35.56 -15.12 -4.89
C PRO A 669 34.35 -14.57 -5.66
N GLU A 670 33.80 -13.47 -5.15
CA GLU A 670 32.63 -12.81 -5.72
C GLU A 670 33.02 -11.44 -6.27
N PHE A 671 32.85 -11.24 -7.58
CA PHE A 671 33.24 -10.03 -8.30
C PHE A 671 32.03 -9.15 -8.60
N TYR A 672 32.17 -7.85 -8.32
CA TYR A 672 31.14 -6.83 -8.56
C TYR A 672 31.74 -5.65 -9.35
N PRO A 673 31.81 -5.77 -10.68
CA PRO A 673 32.42 -4.75 -11.53
C PRO A 673 31.39 -3.75 -12.07
N GLU A 674 31.59 -2.46 -11.79
CA GLU A 674 30.70 -1.39 -12.23
C GLU A 674 31.43 -0.33 -13.06
N CYS A 675 30.91 -0.01 -14.24
CA CYS A 675 31.58 0.88 -15.21
C CYS A 675 30.83 2.20 -15.40
N ALA A 676 31.57 3.30 -15.53
CA ALA A 676 31.03 4.61 -15.92
C ALA A 676 31.85 5.30 -17.01
N HIS A 677 31.21 6.16 -17.80
CA HIS A 677 31.80 6.91 -18.91
C HIS A 677 32.31 8.26 -18.41
N LEU A 678 33.57 8.54 -18.69
CA LEU A 678 34.26 9.77 -18.31
C LEU A 678 34.84 10.47 -19.52
N TRP A 679 34.81 11.79 -19.49
CA TRP A 679 35.55 12.66 -20.39
C TRP A 679 36.66 13.35 -19.61
N VAL A 680 37.89 12.87 -19.77
CA VAL A 680 39.06 13.39 -19.05
C VAL A 680 39.64 14.59 -19.78
N VAL A 681 39.82 15.70 -19.07
CA VAL A 681 40.39 16.95 -19.59
C VAL A 681 41.61 17.41 -18.80
N GLY A 682 42.48 18.20 -19.43
CA GLY A 682 43.59 18.88 -18.74
C GLY A 682 44.75 17.97 -18.33
N GLY A 683 44.83 16.75 -18.87
CA GLY A 683 45.89 15.81 -18.52
C GLY A 683 47.17 15.93 -19.37
N GLY A 684 48.27 15.38 -18.85
CA GLY A 684 49.64 15.53 -19.38
C GLY A 684 49.97 14.81 -20.69
N GLY A 685 49.04 14.04 -21.28
CA GLY A 685 49.22 13.42 -22.61
C GLY A 685 49.85 12.02 -22.61
N GLU A 686 50.18 11.46 -21.46
CA GLU A 686 50.79 10.14 -21.33
C GLU A 686 49.77 9.00 -21.40
N VAL A 687 50.23 7.84 -21.85
CA VAL A 687 49.47 6.58 -21.86
C VAL A 687 50.26 5.52 -21.08
N PRO A 688 49.59 4.62 -20.34
CA PRO A 688 50.27 3.54 -19.64
C PRO A 688 51.06 2.63 -20.60
N GLY A 689 52.27 2.23 -20.20
CA GLY A 689 53.06 1.22 -20.90
C GLY A 689 52.42 -0.17 -20.82
N GLU A 690 52.84 -1.10 -21.69
CA GLU A 690 52.30 -2.46 -21.76
C GLU A 690 52.33 -3.22 -20.42
N GLU A 691 53.31 -2.91 -19.57
CA GLU A 691 53.49 -3.46 -18.23
C GLU A 691 52.35 -3.11 -17.25
N TYR A 692 51.61 -2.03 -17.51
CA TYR A 692 50.46 -1.60 -16.70
C TYR A 692 49.11 -2.11 -17.24
N MET A 693 49.10 -2.66 -18.45
CA MET A 693 47.87 -3.03 -19.15
C MET A 693 47.42 -4.45 -18.80
N ALA A 694 46.11 -4.67 -18.66
CA ALA A 694 45.46 -5.95 -18.34
C ALA A 694 44.28 -6.23 -19.28
N ALA A 695 44.00 -7.53 -19.47
CA ALA A 695 42.80 -8.00 -20.17
C ALA A 695 41.71 -8.34 -19.16
N ILE A 696 40.47 -7.90 -19.39
CA ILE A 696 39.31 -8.22 -18.54
C ILE A 696 38.19 -8.68 -19.47
N PRO A 697 37.79 -9.97 -19.46
CA PRO A 697 38.29 -11.05 -18.59
C PRO A 697 39.73 -11.47 -18.89
N GLY A 698 40.37 -12.15 -17.93
CA GLY A 698 41.73 -12.69 -18.06
C GLY A 698 42.76 -12.18 -17.05
N VAL A 699 42.42 -11.12 -16.30
CA VAL A 699 43.26 -10.58 -15.21
C VAL A 699 43.17 -11.40 -13.93
N TRP A 700 42.03 -12.08 -13.72
CA TRP A 700 41.80 -12.95 -12.56
C TRP A 700 41.72 -14.41 -13.02
N GLY A 701 42.56 -15.26 -12.47
CA GLY A 701 42.43 -16.72 -12.57
C GLY A 701 41.57 -17.28 -11.44
N ILE A 702 40.65 -18.19 -11.78
CA ILE A 702 39.74 -18.81 -10.79
C ILE A 702 40.48 -19.68 -9.75
N GLU A 703 41.67 -20.17 -10.09
CA GLU A 703 42.54 -20.98 -9.23
C GLU A 703 43.71 -20.17 -8.64
N GLU A 704 43.69 -18.84 -8.75
CA GLU A 704 44.74 -18.01 -8.17
C GLU A 704 44.75 -18.14 -6.65
N PRO A 705 45.89 -18.45 -5.99
CA PRO A 705 45.92 -18.67 -4.54
C PRO A 705 45.42 -17.49 -3.69
N GLU A 706 45.50 -16.27 -4.23
CA GLU A 706 45.02 -15.05 -3.58
C GLU A 706 43.52 -14.82 -3.76
N LEU A 707 42.82 -15.62 -4.58
CA LEU A 707 41.38 -15.53 -4.82
C LEU A 707 40.66 -16.85 -4.48
N HIS A 708 41.35 -17.98 -4.60
CA HIS A 708 40.86 -19.34 -4.37
C HIS A 708 41.39 -19.89 -3.05
N PHE A 709 40.88 -19.38 -1.93
CA PHE A 709 41.29 -19.83 -0.60
C PHE A 709 40.15 -19.83 0.40
N ASN A 710 40.34 -20.53 1.51
CA ASN A 710 39.47 -20.47 2.67
C ASN A 710 40.06 -19.49 3.69
N ILE A 711 39.44 -18.31 3.82
CA ILE A 711 39.91 -17.26 4.72
C ILE A 711 39.82 -17.64 6.21
N TYR A 712 39.05 -18.67 6.56
CA TYR A 712 38.82 -19.07 7.95
C TYR A 712 39.73 -20.23 8.41
N GLU A 713 40.52 -20.82 7.51
CA GLU A 713 41.31 -22.02 7.78
C GLU A 713 42.81 -21.72 7.93
N GLU A 714 43.46 -22.36 8.91
CA GLU A 714 44.90 -22.25 9.10
C GLU A 714 45.68 -23.07 8.06
N PRO A 715 46.84 -22.60 7.58
CA PRO A 715 47.56 -21.40 8.01
C PRO A 715 47.12 -20.10 7.31
N THR A 716 46.08 -20.14 6.47
CA THR A 716 45.65 -18.99 5.66
C THR A 716 45.08 -17.87 6.52
N SER A 717 44.20 -18.20 7.46
CA SER A 717 43.52 -17.25 8.32
C SER A 717 44.45 -16.36 9.14
N SER A 718 45.65 -16.83 9.48
CA SER A 718 46.67 -16.12 10.24
C SER A 718 47.68 -15.32 9.40
N ARG A 719 47.62 -15.41 8.06
CA ARG A 719 48.43 -14.56 7.18
C ARG A 719 48.12 -13.09 7.44
N THR A 720 49.15 -12.26 7.49
CA THR A 720 49.03 -10.81 7.70
C THR A 720 49.22 -10.00 6.40
N GLU A 721 49.40 -10.70 5.28
CA GLU A 721 49.65 -10.12 3.97
C GLU A 721 48.76 -10.80 2.91
N TRP A 722 48.21 -9.96 2.03
CA TRP A 722 47.42 -10.36 0.87
C TRP A 722 47.84 -9.52 -0.33
N THR A 723 48.16 -10.17 -1.45
CA THR A 723 48.64 -9.47 -2.65
C THR A 723 47.55 -9.45 -3.71
N ILE A 724 47.19 -8.24 -4.16
CA ILE A 724 46.23 -8.07 -5.26
C ILE A 724 46.88 -8.54 -6.57
N PRO A 725 46.31 -9.52 -7.28
CA PRO A 725 46.84 -9.96 -8.56
C PRO A 725 46.82 -8.87 -9.65
N GLY A 726 47.52 -9.13 -10.75
CA GLY A 726 47.57 -8.23 -11.91
C GLY A 726 48.68 -7.17 -11.85
N PRO A 727 48.67 -6.19 -12.78
CA PRO A 727 49.77 -5.24 -12.98
C PRO A 727 49.94 -4.25 -11.81
N ALA A 728 50.96 -3.40 -11.83
CA ALA A 728 51.06 -2.30 -10.85
C ALA A 728 50.00 -1.20 -11.12
N VAL A 729 49.73 -0.36 -10.12
CA VAL A 729 48.94 0.87 -10.30
C VAL A 729 49.71 1.87 -11.15
N TRP A 730 49.04 2.52 -12.09
CA TRP A 730 49.57 3.61 -12.92
C TRP A 730 49.06 4.96 -12.41
N SER A 731 49.98 5.94 -12.25
CA SER A 731 49.71 7.23 -11.59
C SER A 731 50.28 8.46 -12.30
#